data_AF-A0AA41VU80-F1
#
_entry.id   AF-A0AA41VU80-F1
#
_cell.length_a   1.000
_cell.length_b   1.000
_cell.length_c   1.000
_cell.angle_alpha   90.00
_cell.angle_beta   90.00
_cell.angle_gamma   90.00
#
_symmetry.space_group_name_H-M   'P 1'
#
loop_
_entity.id
_entity.type
_entity.pdbx_description
1 polymer ?
#
loop_
_entity_poly.entity_id
_entity_poly.type
_entity_poly.pdbx_seq_one_letter_code
_entity_poly.pdbx_strand_id
1 'polypeptide(L)'
;MEIDPPDLPIQDSETLISETHSSENHSPDPPSENHIEDSIDDKEITESLIDRYIEDEDNANRLQEETTQVEENSENPNDESGNPMLHLKKRRRRKKLFPEMIPSAAAVNGLRVLRPHHKSPSSVYYSDKLMDEIVHMQINDSNSKNRRRRIADTAKEVDVEALIAISVGFPVDCLMEEEIESNVVSVLGGIEQANYIVVRNHILAKWRSNVSSWITKEHIFESIRSEHRKLVDSAYSFLLQNGYINFGLASAIKDGSLRHLGASEKGNVVIVGAGLAGLAAARQLVSLGFKVVILEGRNRPGGRVRTKKMEGDGVVAAADLGGSVLTGINGNPLGVLARQLGYPLHKVRDICPLYLPDGKTVDSEMDSRVEASFNKLLDRVCKLRQAMMEDVKDVDVSLGTAIEAFRRVHKIAEDSQERMLLDWHLANLEYANASLLSDLSMAYWDQDDPYEMGGDHCFIPGGNGRFVRALAEDLPIFYERTVESIRYGSDGVMVIANGQVYRADMVLCTVPLGVLKRGSIEFVPELPQPKKEAIQRLGYGLLNKVAMLFPYDFWGGEIDSFGHLTKDSSMRGEFFLFYSYSSVSGGPLLVALVAGESATKFETLSPVDAVGRVLNILKGIFAPKGITVPNPVQVVCTRWGNDRFSHGSYSYVSIGASGDDYDVLAESVGDGRVFFAGEATNKRYPATMHGAFLSGLREAANILRVANRRSVVPPEKMENVAPKKEESREECDDLDVLFNTPDLLFGSFAVLYDPRSGDLDSSALLRVGFGGEQLLSKSLFLYGLIPRKHVMELSEVEGDGNRVRTLNQSFGVRLLGRKNLGNAGESLIACIKSVRMNVNLNGETA
;
A
#
# COMPACT_ATOMS: atom_id res chain seq x y z
N MET A 1 21.77 -53.45 16.42
CA MET A 1 21.58 -54.20 17.67
C MET A 1 20.37 -53.60 18.33
N GLU A 2 19.24 -54.30 18.19
CA GLU A 2 17.98 -54.05 18.86
C GLU A 2 18.15 -54.26 20.37
N ILE A 3 17.50 -53.42 21.17
CA ILE A 3 17.12 -53.79 22.54
C ILE A 3 15.70 -53.25 22.75
N ASP A 4 14.80 -54.19 22.98
CA ASP A 4 13.43 -54.02 23.46
C ASP A 4 13.35 -54.62 24.89
N PRO A 5 12.23 -54.51 25.64
CA PRO A 5 12.18 -53.92 26.99
C PRO A 5 11.94 -54.97 28.10
N PRO A 6 11.47 -54.53 29.30
CA PRO A 6 10.48 -55.37 29.96
C PRO A 6 9.26 -54.63 30.57
N ASP A 7 8.20 -55.43 30.62
CA ASP A 7 6.80 -55.26 31.03
C ASP A 7 6.53 -55.13 32.56
N LEU A 8 5.48 -54.33 32.89
CA LEU A 8 4.28 -54.56 33.76
C LEU A 8 4.44 -55.09 35.22
N PRO A 9 3.48 -54.84 36.18
CA PRO A 9 2.02 -54.98 35.97
C PRO A 9 1.02 -54.07 36.73
N ILE A 10 -0.23 -54.25 36.29
CA ILE A 10 -1.55 -53.74 36.71
C ILE A 10 -2.12 -54.58 37.87
N GLN A 11 -2.91 -53.99 38.80
CA GLN A 11 -4.18 -54.55 39.30
C GLN A 11 -4.96 -53.62 40.28
N ASP A 12 -6.06 -53.06 39.77
CA ASP A 12 -7.49 -53.12 40.17
C ASP A 12 -8.05 -53.10 41.61
N SER A 13 -9.29 -52.56 41.63
CA SER A 13 -10.46 -52.71 42.55
C SER A 13 -10.60 -51.64 43.66
N GLU A 14 -11.60 -50.74 43.65
CA GLU A 14 -13.08 -50.81 43.71
C GLU A 14 -13.68 -50.63 45.14
N THR A 15 -14.28 -49.45 45.36
CA THR A 15 -15.63 -49.15 45.91
C THR A 15 -16.10 -49.63 47.31
N LEU A 16 -16.49 -48.67 48.19
CA LEU A 16 -17.88 -48.37 48.67
C LEU A 16 -17.98 -47.67 50.07
N ILE A 17 -18.63 -46.49 50.08
CA ILE A 17 -19.70 -45.93 50.96
C ILE A 17 -19.50 -45.70 52.48
N SER A 18 -19.70 -44.43 52.91
CA SER A 18 -20.80 -43.93 53.79
C SER A 18 -20.59 -42.42 54.11
N GLU A 19 -21.46 -41.49 53.65
CA GLU A 19 -22.56 -40.82 54.40
C GLU A 19 -22.07 -40.01 55.65
N THR A 20 -22.38 -38.74 55.93
CA THR A 20 -23.51 -37.83 55.63
C THR A 20 -23.21 -36.36 56.06
N HIS A 21 -23.94 -35.42 55.42
CA HIS A 21 -24.53 -34.17 55.94
C HIS A 21 -23.80 -32.80 55.97
N SER A 22 -24.23 -31.97 55.01
CA SER A 22 -24.80 -30.61 55.11
C SER A 22 -23.99 -29.43 55.67
N SER A 23 -23.67 -28.49 54.77
CA SER A 23 -23.90 -27.06 54.99
C SER A 23 -23.96 -26.33 53.64
N GLU A 24 -25.08 -25.68 53.40
CA GLU A 24 -25.34 -24.76 52.28
C GLU A 24 -24.30 -23.64 52.24
N ASN A 25 -23.80 -23.29 51.05
CA ASN A 25 -23.36 -21.93 50.77
C ASN A 25 -23.36 -21.63 49.27
N HIS A 26 -23.96 -20.47 48.98
CA HIS A 26 -24.31 -19.93 47.68
C HIS A 26 -23.13 -19.75 46.73
N SER A 27 -23.38 -20.07 45.46
CA SER A 27 -22.67 -19.59 44.28
C SER A 27 -22.60 -18.06 44.29
N PRO A 28 -21.47 -17.44 43.88
CA PRO A 28 -21.44 -16.00 43.65
C PRO A 28 -22.10 -15.68 42.30
N ASP A 29 -23.18 -14.92 42.37
CA ASP A 29 -23.83 -14.28 41.24
C ASP A 29 -22.87 -13.37 40.44
N PRO A 30 -23.11 -13.18 39.13
CA PRO A 30 -22.38 -12.22 38.31
C PRO A 30 -22.70 -10.77 38.74
N PRO A 31 -21.79 -9.80 38.55
CA PRO A 31 -22.07 -8.41 38.94
C PRO A 31 -23.19 -7.82 38.08
N SER A 32 -24.21 -7.32 38.77
CA SER A 32 -25.36 -6.61 38.23
C SER A 32 -24.98 -5.30 37.55
N GLU A 33 -25.63 -5.05 36.41
CA GLU A 33 -25.75 -3.76 35.73
C GLU A 33 -26.24 -2.64 36.67
N ASN A 34 -25.63 -1.46 36.55
CA ASN A 34 -26.34 -0.19 36.40
C ASN A 34 -25.34 0.98 36.25
N HIS A 35 -25.10 1.38 34.99
CA HIS A 35 -24.97 2.78 34.59
C HIS A 35 -25.28 2.87 33.08
N ILE A 36 -26.57 3.12 32.78
CA ILE A 36 -27.13 4.08 31.80
C ILE A 36 -26.21 4.35 30.59
N GLU A 37 -26.45 3.66 29.47
CA GLU A 37 -27.25 4.13 28.32
C GLU A 37 -26.75 5.45 27.71
N ASP A 38 -25.92 5.31 26.67
CA ASP A 38 -26.05 6.02 25.39
C ASP A 38 -25.08 5.36 24.39
N SER A 39 -25.47 4.17 23.90
CA SER A 39 -24.95 3.65 22.64
C SER A 39 -26.13 3.14 21.84
N ILE A 40 -26.74 4.03 21.06
CA ILE A 40 -27.54 3.60 19.92
C ILE A 40 -26.62 2.73 19.06
N ASP A 41 -27.03 1.50 18.77
CA ASP A 41 -26.23 0.52 18.04
C ASP A 41 -25.77 1.14 16.71
N ASP A 42 -24.45 1.29 16.50
CA ASP A 42 -23.88 1.90 15.28
C ASP A 42 -24.42 1.21 14.02
N LYS A 43 -24.85 -0.04 14.15
CA LYS A 43 -25.51 -0.82 13.10
C LYS A 43 -26.94 -0.34 12.78
N GLU A 44 -27.75 0.01 13.78
CA GLU A 44 -29.11 0.58 13.56
C GLU A 44 -29.02 1.99 12.96
N ILE A 45 -28.07 2.81 13.44
CA ILE A 45 -27.82 4.13 12.84
C ILE A 45 -27.43 3.96 11.37
N THR A 46 -26.54 3.02 11.08
CA THR A 46 -26.05 2.72 9.74
C THR A 46 -27.14 2.21 8.82
N GLU A 47 -27.90 1.20 9.23
CA GLU A 47 -29.03 0.69 8.45
C GLU A 47 -30.05 1.82 8.21
N SER A 48 -30.32 2.67 9.21
CA SER A 48 -31.17 3.85 9.04
C SER A 48 -30.61 4.93 8.09
N LEU A 49 -29.28 5.01 7.93
CA LEU A 49 -28.62 5.96 7.01
C LEU A 49 -28.68 5.44 5.58
N ILE A 50 -28.47 4.15 5.39
CA ILE A 50 -28.63 3.47 4.10
C ILE A 50 -30.10 3.56 3.66
N ASP A 51 -31.04 3.25 4.56
CA ASP A 51 -32.47 3.34 4.29
C ASP A 51 -32.90 4.78 3.97
N ARG A 52 -32.40 5.78 4.73
CA ARG A 52 -32.66 7.20 4.41
C ARG A 52 -32.13 7.62 3.05
N TYR A 53 -30.90 7.23 2.70
CA TYR A 53 -30.34 7.55 1.38
C TYR A 53 -31.16 6.90 0.26
N ILE A 54 -31.60 5.66 0.47
CA ILE A 54 -32.45 4.93 -0.47
C ILE A 54 -33.81 5.62 -0.63
N GLU A 55 -34.44 6.04 0.48
CA GLU A 55 -35.69 6.80 0.44
C GLU A 55 -35.53 8.13 -0.30
N ASP A 56 -34.43 8.84 -0.09
CA ASP A 56 -34.11 10.09 -0.78
C ASP A 56 -33.85 9.87 -2.30
N GLU A 57 -33.15 8.79 -2.68
CA GLU A 57 -32.94 8.41 -4.09
C GLU A 57 -34.28 8.07 -4.78
N ASP A 58 -35.14 7.30 -4.12
CA ASP A 58 -36.47 6.93 -4.64
C ASP A 58 -37.39 8.16 -4.75
N ASN A 59 -37.35 9.08 -3.78
CA ASN A 59 -38.11 10.33 -3.84
C ASN A 59 -37.61 11.26 -4.95
N ALA A 60 -36.30 11.35 -5.15
CA ALA A 60 -35.72 12.14 -6.25
C ALA A 60 -36.08 11.57 -7.63
N ASN A 61 -36.08 10.24 -7.77
CA ASN A 61 -36.49 9.57 -9.02
C ASN A 61 -37.98 9.77 -9.30
N ARG A 62 -38.85 9.68 -8.28
CA ARG A 62 -40.30 9.98 -8.41
C ARG A 62 -40.56 11.42 -8.85
N LEU A 63 -39.83 12.39 -8.28
CA LEU A 63 -39.93 13.79 -8.68
C LEU A 63 -39.45 14.01 -10.12
N GLN A 64 -38.42 13.31 -10.59
CA GLN A 64 -37.98 13.35 -11.99
C GLN A 64 -39.01 12.74 -12.95
N GLU A 65 -39.62 11.61 -12.60
CA GLU A 65 -40.69 10.99 -13.41
C GLU A 65 -41.94 11.88 -13.47
N GLU A 66 -42.32 12.54 -12.36
CA GLU A 66 -43.41 13.51 -12.33
C GLU A 66 -43.09 14.76 -13.17
N THR A 67 -41.85 15.24 -13.17
CA THR A 67 -41.44 16.40 -13.98
C THR A 67 -41.45 16.05 -15.48
N THR A 68 -41.10 14.81 -15.84
CA THR A 68 -41.11 14.33 -17.24
C THR A 68 -42.53 14.09 -17.75
N GLN A 69 -43.47 13.68 -16.89
CA GLN A 69 -44.89 13.54 -17.24
C GLN A 69 -45.65 14.87 -17.33
N VAL A 70 -45.15 15.93 -16.69
CA VAL A 70 -45.73 17.28 -16.81
C VAL A 70 -45.29 17.98 -18.10
N GLU A 71 -44.10 17.69 -18.63
CA GLU A 71 -43.64 18.25 -19.93
C GLU A 71 -44.29 17.60 -21.16
N GLU A 72 -44.81 16.37 -21.06
CA GLU A 72 -45.54 15.72 -22.17
C GLU A 72 -47.03 16.11 -22.29
N ASN A 73 -47.58 16.91 -21.37
CA ASN A 73 -49.02 17.26 -21.36
C ASN A 73 -49.33 18.76 -21.57
N SER A 74 -48.41 19.56 -22.10
CA SER A 74 -48.73 20.94 -22.52
C SER A 74 -48.33 21.24 -23.98
N GLU A 75 -49.12 20.75 -24.92
CA GLU A 75 -49.17 21.30 -26.29
C GLU A 75 -50.25 22.39 -26.38
N ASN A 76 -49.87 23.66 -26.57
CA ASN A 76 -50.39 24.56 -27.64
C ASN A 76 -49.93 26.03 -27.52
N PRO A 77 -50.05 26.86 -28.60
CA PRO A 77 -48.90 27.58 -29.18
C PRO A 77 -49.01 29.12 -29.14
N ASN A 78 -47.94 29.77 -29.61
CA ASN A 78 -47.72 31.21 -29.90
C ASN A 78 -47.41 32.10 -28.68
N ASP A 79 -46.24 32.74 -28.63
CA ASP A 79 -46.07 34.13 -29.10
C ASP A 79 -44.60 34.61 -29.04
N GLU A 80 -44.30 35.66 -29.79
CA GLU A 80 -43.00 36.30 -29.97
C GLU A 80 -42.44 37.02 -28.71
N SER A 81 -41.11 37.23 -28.75
CA SER A 81 -40.35 38.37 -28.20
C SER A 81 -39.77 38.33 -26.77
N GLY A 82 -38.51 38.77 -26.66
CA GLY A 82 -38.01 39.57 -25.52
C GLY A 82 -37.14 38.88 -24.47
N ASN A 83 -35.82 39.06 -24.58
CA ASN A 83 -34.85 38.93 -23.47
C ASN A 83 -35.09 40.09 -22.44
N PRO A 84 -34.75 39.98 -21.13
CA PRO A 84 -33.34 40.09 -20.71
C PRO A 84 -32.90 39.33 -19.42
N MET A 85 -31.58 39.14 -19.36
CA MET A 85 -30.73 38.78 -18.22
C MET A 85 -31.13 39.33 -16.84
N LEU A 86 -30.98 38.48 -15.81
CA LEU A 86 -30.69 38.90 -14.43
C LEU A 86 -29.57 38.04 -13.82
N HIS A 87 -28.48 38.72 -13.47
CA HIS A 87 -27.28 38.21 -12.80
C HIS A 87 -27.55 37.87 -11.32
N LEU A 88 -27.16 36.67 -10.88
CA LEU A 88 -26.90 36.39 -9.46
C LEU A 88 -25.46 35.88 -9.27
N LYS A 89 -24.73 36.63 -8.43
CA LYS A 89 -23.30 36.56 -8.17
C LYS A 89 -22.93 35.26 -7.43
N LYS A 90 -22.08 34.43 -8.03
CA LYS A 90 -21.41 33.30 -7.34
C LYS A 90 -20.33 33.84 -6.38
N ARG A 91 -20.54 33.63 -5.08
CA ARG A 91 -19.51 33.78 -4.04
C ARG A 91 -18.54 32.58 -4.12
N ARG A 92 -17.29 32.84 -4.48
CA ARG A 92 -16.18 31.87 -4.43
C ARG A 92 -15.84 31.53 -2.97
N ARG A 93 -16.03 30.28 -2.55
CA ARG A 93 -15.37 29.69 -1.38
C ARG A 93 -14.36 28.66 -1.87
N ARG A 94 -13.12 28.76 -1.37
CA ARG A 94 -12.00 27.85 -1.63
C ARG A 94 -12.34 26.45 -1.09
N LYS A 95 -12.50 25.46 -1.97
CA LYS A 95 -12.49 24.03 -1.60
C LYS A 95 -11.04 23.61 -1.34
N LYS A 96 -10.81 22.90 -0.23
CA LYS A 96 -9.61 22.05 -0.05
C LYS A 96 -9.69 20.97 -1.14
N LEU A 97 -8.64 20.83 -1.93
CA LEU A 97 -8.51 19.80 -2.96
C LEU A 97 -8.33 18.44 -2.28
N PHE A 98 -9.41 17.68 -2.17
CA PHE A 98 -9.30 16.23 -2.25
C PHE A 98 -9.08 15.89 -3.73
N PRO A 99 -8.19 14.94 -4.08
CA PRO A 99 -8.13 14.44 -5.45
C PRO A 99 -9.52 13.93 -5.84
N GLU A 100 -10.07 14.40 -6.96
CA GLU A 100 -11.30 13.84 -7.52
C GLU A 100 -11.02 12.37 -7.88
N MET A 101 -11.55 11.43 -7.09
CA MET A 101 -11.45 10.00 -7.37
C MET A 101 -12.36 9.65 -8.56
N ILE A 102 -11.84 8.79 -9.44
CA ILE A 102 -12.43 8.44 -10.75
C ILE A 102 -13.76 7.69 -10.55
N PRO A 103 -14.77 7.84 -11.44
CA PRO A 103 -15.98 7.01 -11.41
C PRO A 103 -15.69 5.50 -11.41
N SER A 104 -16.48 4.69 -10.70
CA SER A 104 -16.19 3.26 -10.45
C SER A 104 -16.09 2.39 -11.71
N ALA A 105 -16.63 2.85 -12.85
CA ALA A 105 -16.40 2.22 -14.16
C ALA A 105 -14.91 2.12 -14.57
N ALA A 106 -14.01 2.89 -13.95
CA ALA A 106 -12.56 2.78 -14.10
C ALA A 106 -11.86 2.02 -12.95
N ALA A 107 -12.40 2.10 -11.73
CA ALA A 107 -11.99 1.37 -10.53
C ALA A 107 -12.07 -0.17 -10.74
N VAL A 108 -13.10 -0.61 -11.47
CA VAL A 108 -13.31 -2.03 -11.80
C VAL A 108 -12.43 -2.52 -12.97
N ASN A 109 -11.59 -1.69 -13.62
CA ASN A 109 -10.81 -2.14 -14.78
C ASN A 109 -9.78 -3.23 -14.44
N GLY A 110 -9.18 -3.21 -13.25
CA GLY A 110 -8.30 -4.28 -12.75
C GLY A 110 -9.04 -5.55 -12.27
N LEU A 111 -10.36 -5.46 -12.10
CA LEU A 111 -11.27 -6.57 -11.75
C LEU A 111 -11.99 -7.15 -12.98
N ARG A 112 -11.89 -6.50 -14.13
CA ARG A 112 -12.51 -6.95 -15.38
C ARG A 112 -11.75 -8.14 -15.95
N VAL A 113 -12.47 -9.24 -16.12
CA VAL A 113 -12.27 -10.07 -17.31
C VAL A 113 -12.73 -9.19 -18.49
N LEU A 114 -11.83 -8.39 -19.06
CA LEU A 114 -12.15 -7.59 -20.24
C LEU A 114 -12.62 -8.54 -21.34
N ARG A 115 -13.65 -8.19 -22.12
CA ARG A 115 -14.10 -8.96 -23.29
C ARG A 115 -13.96 -8.13 -24.57
N PRO A 116 -13.72 -8.74 -25.73
CA PRO A 116 -13.32 -8.01 -26.92
C PRO A 116 -14.50 -7.30 -27.61
N HIS A 117 -14.26 -6.08 -28.06
CA HIS A 117 -14.87 -5.60 -29.31
C HIS A 117 -14.05 -6.16 -30.48
N HIS A 118 -14.73 -6.76 -31.47
CA HIS A 118 -14.14 -7.41 -32.65
C HIS A 118 -12.97 -6.61 -33.28
N LYS A 119 -11.74 -7.10 -33.08
CA LYS A 119 -10.59 -6.84 -33.96
C LYS A 119 -9.80 -8.15 -34.15
N SER A 120 -9.20 -8.29 -35.33
CA SER A 120 -8.54 -9.52 -35.82
C SER A 120 -7.36 -9.96 -34.94
N PRO A 121 -7.02 -11.27 -34.92
CA PRO A 121 -5.98 -11.81 -34.06
C PRO A 121 -4.59 -11.32 -34.48
N SER A 122 -3.91 -10.61 -33.58
CA SER A 122 -2.48 -10.32 -33.66
C SER A 122 -1.71 -11.13 -32.61
N SER A 123 -0.44 -11.42 -32.91
CA SER A 123 0.52 -12.29 -32.20
C SER A 123 0.36 -12.41 -30.67
N VAL A 124 0.28 -13.67 -30.19
CA VAL A 124 0.13 -14.09 -28.77
C VAL A 124 1.44 -14.00 -27.96
N TYR A 125 2.57 -13.73 -28.62
CA TYR A 125 3.86 -13.50 -27.96
C TYR A 125 4.28 -12.04 -28.11
N TYR A 126 4.57 -11.39 -26.99
CA TYR A 126 5.18 -10.07 -26.97
C TYR A 126 6.62 -10.15 -27.51
N SER A 127 6.86 -9.58 -28.69
CA SER A 127 8.22 -9.36 -29.21
C SER A 127 8.74 -8.00 -28.72
N ASP A 128 10.04 -7.90 -28.46
CA ASP A 128 10.76 -6.71 -27.95
C ASP A 128 10.50 -5.39 -28.70
N LYS A 129 9.88 -5.45 -29.90
CA LYS A 129 9.72 -4.32 -30.81
C LYS A 129 8.55 -3.39 -30.50
N LEU A 130 7.61 -3.72 -29.61
CA LEU A 130 6.41 -2.88 -29.44
C LEU A 130 6.68 -1.56 -28.69
N MET A 131 7.61 -1.55 -27.72
CA MET A 131 8.07 -0.30 -27.11
C MET A 131 8.83 0.56 -28.13
N ASP A 132 9.64 -0.07 -28.97
CA ASP A 132 10.33 0.60 -30.08
C ASP A 132 9.34 1.11 -31.15
N GLU A 133 8.23 0.40 -31.40
CA GLU A 133 7.18 0.79 -32.35
C GLU A 133 6.30 1.91 -31.83
N ILE A 134 5.97 1.94 -30.54
CA ILE A 134 5.26 3.08 -29.92
C ILE A 134 6.15 4.34 -29.96
N VAL A 135 7.45 4.19 -29.75
CA VAL A 135 8.43 5.28 -29.88
C VAL A 135 8.65 5.68 -31.34
N HIS A 136 8.68 4.74 -32.29
CA HIS A 136 8.93 5.02 -33.71
C HIS A 136 7.71 5.52 -34.49
N MET A 137 6.48 5.11 -34.14
CA MET A 137 5.27 5.50 -34.88
C MET A 137 4.89 6.98 -34.72
N GLN A 138 5.50 7.71 -33.79
CA GLN A 138 5.21 9.14 -33.55
C GLN A 138 6.36 10.09 -33.92
N ILE A 139 7.50 9.56 -34.38
CA ILE A 139 8.69 10.38 -34.76
C ILE A 139 8.69 10.78 -36.25
N ASN A 140 7.90 10.12 -37.09
CA ASN A 140 7.84 10.41 -38.53
C ASN A 140 6.53 11.09 -38.94
N ASP A 141 6.35 12.35 -38.54
CA ASP A 141 5.57 13.28 -39.35
C ASP A 141 6.27 14.64 -39.45
N SER A 142 7.26 14.68 -40.34
CA SER A 142 7.85 15.93 -40.80
C SER A 142 7.68 16.03 -42.31
N ASN A 143 6.68 16.78 -42.76
CA ASN A 143 6.93 17.90 -43.68
C ASN A 143 5.71 18.80 -43.95
N SER A 144 6.00 20.11 -43.95
CA SER A 144 5.33 21.19 -44.69
C SER A 144 4.06 21.87 -44.08
N LYS A 145 4.34 23.05 -43.49
CA LYS A 145 3.67 24.37 -43.62
C LYS A 145 2.85 24.93 -42.45
N ASN A 146 3.35 26.10 -42.01
CA ASN A 146 2.66 27.29 -41.50
C ASN A 146 2.33 27.42 -40.00
N ARG A 147 3.41 27.70 -39.22
CA ARG A 147 3.68 28.84 -38.30
C ARG A 147 2.56 29.63 -37.56
N ARG A 148 1.29 29.22 -37.55
CA ARG A 148 0.20 29.91 -36.79
C ARG A 148 -0.66 28.98 -35.91
N ARG A 149 -0.30 27.71 -35.77
CA ARG A 149 -0.93 26.76 -34.82
C ARG A 149 -0.23 26.63 -33.44
N ARG A 150 0.88 27.33 -33.23
CA ARG A 150 1.80 27.13 -32.08
C ARG A 150 1.33 27.60 -30.69
N ILE A 151 0.08 28.05 -30.52
CA ILE A 151 -0.42 28.51 -29.21
C ILE A 151 -1.65 27.73 -28.75
N ALA A 152 -2.36 27.06 -29.66
CA ALA A 152 -3.57 26.29 -29.34
C ALA A 152 -3.35 24.77 -29.20
N ASP A 153 -2.22 24.24 -29.68
CA ASP A 153 -1.91 22.80 -29.60
C ASP A 153 -1.15 22.42 -28.31
N THR A 154 -0.67 23.39 -27.54
CA THR A 154 0.14 23.21 -26.31
C THR A 154 -0.58 22.57 -25.11
N ALA A 155 -1.87 22.24 -25.23
CA ALA A 155 -2.67 21.63 -24.17
C ALA A 155 -3.09 20.18 -24.46
N LYS A 156 -2.69 19.59 -25.61
CA LYS A 156 -3.07 18.22 -26.00
C LYS A 156 -1.90 17.24 -26.18
N GLU A 157 -0.66 17.68 -25.99
CA GLU A 157 0.52 16.82 -26.02
C GLU A 157 1.14 16.78 -24.62
N VAL A 158 0.83 15.73 -23.86
CA VAL A 158 1.67 15.38 -22.70
C VAL A 158 2.98 14.84 -23.28
N ASP A 159 4.10 15.50 -22.95
CA ASP A 159 5.46 15.09 -23.35
C ASP A 159 5.69 13.59 -23.00
N VAL A 160 6.28 12.80 -23.90
CA VAL A 160 6.56 11.37 -23.69
C VAL A 160 7.35 11.15 -22.40
N GLU A 161 8.27 12.06 -22.05
CA GLU A 161 9.03 11.99 -20.80
C GLU A 161 8.12 12.14 -19.57
N ALA A 162 7.11 13.01 -19.66
CA ALA A 162 6.12 13.17 -18.60
C ALA A 162 5.22 11.93 -18.47
N LEU A 163 4.80 11.32 -19.58
CA LEU A 163 4.04 10.05 -19.54
C LEU A 163 4.82 8.92 -18.87
N ILE A 164 6.13 8.82 -19.16
CA ILE A 164 7.01 7.85 -18.49
C ILE A 164 7.10 8.16 -16.99
N ALA A 165 7.28 9.42 -16.62
CA ALA A 165 7.33 9.83 -15.21
C ALA A 165 6.03 9.48 -14.46
N ILE A 166 4.86 9.76 -15.06
CA ILE A 166 3.55 9.37 -14.52
C ILE A 166 3.46 7.86 -14.32
N SER A 167 3.89 7.08 -15.33
CA SER A 167 3.80 5.62 -15.27
C SER A 167 4.58 5.01 -14.11
N VAL A 168 5.56 5.73 -13.55
CA VAL A 168 6.39 5.26 -12.43
C VAL A 168 6.10 6.01 -11.13
N GLY A 169 4.99 6.74 -11.07
CA GLY A 169 4.46 7.35 -9.85
C GLY A 169 4.85 8.81 -9.61
N PHE A 170 5.46 9.50 -10.58
CA PHE A 170 5.76 10.92 -10.46
C PHE A 170 4.66 11.79 -11.08
N PRO A 171 4.18 12.83 -10.37
CA PRO A 171 3.24 13.79 -10.92
C PRO A 171 3.91 14.65 -12.00
N VAL A 172 3.08 15.14 -12.92
CA VAL A 172 3.51 15.84 -14.13
C VAL A 172 4.25 17.14 -13.81
N ASP A 173 3.74 17.91 -12.84
CA ASP A 173 4.10 19.32 -12.64
C ASP A 173 4.41 19.68 -11.17
N CYS A 174 4.51 18.70 -10.28
CA CYS A 174 4.91 18.90 -8.89
C CYS A 174 5.97 17.90 -8.40
N LEU A 175 6.49 18.18 -7.21
CA LEU A 175 7.42 17.30 -6.51
C LEU A 175 6.64 16.32 -5.63
N MET A 176 7.17 15.11 -5.51
CA MET A 176 6.73 14.15 -4.50
C MET A 176 7.14 14.60 -3.09
N GLU A 177 6.44 14.12 -2.07
CA GLU A 177 6.84 14.36 -0.67
C GLU A 177 8.27 13.88 -0.41
N GLU A 178 8.64 12.72 -0.95
CA GLU A 178 10.00 12.15 -0.86
C GLU A 178 11.07 13.07 -1.48
N GLU A 179 10.73 13.75 -2.57
CA GLU A 179 11.61 14.71 -3.25
C GLU A 179 11.79 15.97 -2.41
N ILE A 180 10.70 16.46 -1.81
CA ILE A 180 10.69 17.61 -0.91
C ILE A 180 11.55 17.31 0.33
N GLU A 181 11.34 16.15 0.97
CA GLU A 181 12.11 15.72 2.15
C GLU A 181 13.60 15.53 1.86
N SER A 182 13.93 15.15 0.62
CA SER A 182 15.31 14.98 0.18
C SER A 182 15.99 16.31 -0.21
N ASN A 183 15.27 17.44 -0.11
CA ASN A 183 15.74 18.78 -0.47
C ASN A 183 16.37 18.82 -1.87
N VAL A 184 15.70 18.20 -2.84
CA VAL A 184 16.23 18.09 -4.21
C VAL A 184 16.36 19.44 -4.94
N VAL A 185 15.67 20.47 -4.43
CA VAL A 185 15.76 21.87 -4.85
C VAL A 185 15.93 22.76 -3.63
N SER A 186 16.57 23.92 -3.82
CA SER A 186 16.82 24.87 -2.73
C SER A 186 15.58 25.69 -2.34
N VAL A 187 14.69 25.96 -3.29
CA VAL A 187 13.44 26.70 -3.07
C VAL A 187 12.27 25.94 -3.66
N LEU A 188 11.21 25.77 -2.85
CA LEU A 188 9.94 25.20 -3.32
C LEU A 188 9.16 26.22 -4.15
N GLY A 189 8.65 25.77 -5.29
CA GLY A 189 8.00 26.62 -6.27
C GLY A 189 8.97 27.43 -7.14
N GLY A 190 8.49 27.88 -8.29
CA GLY A 190 9.28 28.68 -9.22
C GLY A 190 10.13 27.88 -10.20
N ILE A 191 11.14 28.54 -10.79
CA ILE A 191 11.85 28.04 -11.96
C ILE A 191 12.80 26.87 -11.65
N GLU A 192 13.39 26.83 -10.45
CA GLU A 192 14.28 25.74 -10.05
C GLU A 192 13.53 24.40 -9.99
N GLN A 193 12.37 24.39 -9.32
CA GLN A 193 11.49 23.23 -9.26
C GLN A 193 11.02 22.79 -10.65
N ALA A 194 10.56 23.73 -11.48
CA ALA A 194 10.12 23.41 -12.85
C ALA A 194 11.27 22.78 -13.67
N ASN A 195 12.49 23.33 -13.57
CA ASN A 195 13.66 22.78 -14.25
C ASN A 195 14.08 21.41 -13.67
N TYR A 196 13.96 21.20 -12.37
CA TYR A 196 14.24 19.92 -11.74
C TYR A 196 13.29 18.83 -12.25
N ILE A 197 12.00 19.13 -12.36
CA ILE A 197 10.99 18.20 -12.90
C ILE A 197 11.34 17.77 -14.33
N VAL A 198 11.77 18.72 -15.17
CA VAL A 198 12.25 18.41 -16.53
C VAL A 198 13.45 17.45 -16.49
N VAL A 199 14.46 17.74 -15.65
CA VAL A 199 15.66 16.89 -15.51
C VAL A 199 15.31 15.49 -15.01
N ARG A 200 14.47 15.40 -13.98
CA ARG A 200 13.99 14.14 -13.40
C ARG A 200 13.29 13.28 -14.46
N ASN A 201 12.33 13.86 -15.18
CA ASN A 201 11.57 13.16 -16.22
C ASN A 201 12.49 12.70 -17.35
N HIS A 202 13.46 13.53 -17.74
CA HIS A 202 14.46 13.19 -18.75
C HIS A 202 15.33 11.99 -18.34
N ILE A 203 15.83 11.97 -17.10
CA ILE A 203 16.64 10.86 -16.58
C ILE A 203 15.82 9.55 -16.55
N LEU A 204 14.57 9.61 -16.06
CA LEU A 204 13.66 8.48 -16.03
C LEU A 204 13.40 7.92 -17.43
N ALA A 205 13.06 8.79 -18.39
CA ALA A 205 12.82 8.42 -19.78
C ALA A 205 14.06 7.77 -20.41
N LYS A 206 15.24 8.36 -20.19
CA LYS A 206 16.50 7.85 -20.73
C LYS A 206 16.81 6.46 -20.19
N TRP A 207 16.66 6.23 -18.89
CA TRP A 207 16.85 4.87 -18.34
C TRP A 207 15.78 3.89 -18.82
N ARG A 208 14.51 4.30 -18.87
CA ARG A 208 13.39 3.44 -19.29
C ARG A 208 13.51 2.98 -20.75
N SER A 209 14.20 3.76 -21.59
CA SER A 209 14.51 3.38 -22.97
C SER A 209 15.44 2.16 -23.07
N ASN A 210 16.30 1.94 -22.07
CA ASN A 210 17.17 0.76 -22.00
C ASN A 210 17.46 0.38 -20.55
N VAL A 211 16.49 -0.31 -19.93
CA VAL A 211 16.54 -0.70 -18.53
C VAL A 211 17.64 -1.72 -18.19
N SER A 212 18.24 -2.35 -19.21
CA SER A 212 19.31 -3.33 -19.03
C SER A 212 20.70 -2.70 -18.96
N SER A 213 20.80 -1.38 -19.18
CA SER A 213 22.06 -0.64 -19.13
C SER A 213 22.13 0.28 -17.92
N TRP A 214 23.33 0.43 -17.36
CA TRP A 214 23.58 1.38 -16.29
C TRP A 214 23.66 2.80 -16.86
N ILE A 215 22.74 3.67 -16.47
CA ILE A 215 22.78 5.09 -16.86
C ILE A 215 23.71 5.87 -15.92
N THR A 216 24.64 6.64 -16.47
CA THR A 216 25.56 7.51 -15.70
C THR A 216 25.20 8.98 -15.86
N LYS A 217 25.78 9.85 -15.04
CA LYS A 217 25.59 11.31 -15.15
C LYS A 217 26.11 11.85 -16.49
N GLU A 218 27.20 11.31 -17.01
CA GLU A 218 27.78 11.69 -18.31
C GLU A 218 26.77 11.50 -19.44
N HIS A 219 26.08 10.35 -19.47
CA HIS A 219 25.01 10.10 -20.44
C HIS A 219 23.89 11.15 -20.38
N ILE A 220 23.57 11.67 -19.18
CA ILE A 220 22.56 12.72 -19.00
C ILE A 220 23.09 14.07 -19.49
N PHE A 221 24.35 14.40 -19.20
CA PHE A 221 24.97 15.64 -19.65
C PHE A 221 25.04 15.76 -21.19
N GLU A 222 25.11 14.64 -21.90
CA GLU A 222 25.11 14.60 -23.37
C GLU A 222 23.76 15.00 -23.99
N SER A 223 22.63 14.69 -23.34
CA SER A 223 21.29 14.96 -23.89
C SER A 223 20.53 16.11 -23.22
N ILE A 224 20.87 16.47 -21.99
CA ILE A 224 20.19 17.55 -21.26
C ILE A 224 20.65 18.94 -21.72
N ARG A 225 19.72 19.91 -21.76
CA ARG A 225 20.04 21.31 -22.08
C ARG A 225 21.01 21.91 -21.06
N SER A 226 21.91 22.78 -21.53
CA SER A 226 22.98 23.40 -20.71
C SER A 226 22.44 24.14 -19.48
N GLU A 227 21.28 24.80 -19.62
CA GLU A 227 20.59 25.53 -18.55
C GLU A 227 20.13 24.65 -17.38
N HIS A 228 19.92 23.35 -17.61
CA HIS A 228 19.45 22.40 -16.59
C HIS A 228 20.57 21.59 -15.94
N ARG A 229 21.82 21.69 -16.42
CA ARG A 229 22.94 20.85 -15.97
C ARG A 229 23.21 20.91 -14.47
N LYS A 230 22.94 22.05 -13.81
CA LYS A 230 23.16 22.23 -12.36
C LYS A 230 22.27 21.33 -11.49
N LEU A 231 21.14 20.86 -12.01
CA LEU A 231 20.16 20.04 -11.28
C LEU A 231 20.34 18.54 -11.52
N VAL A 232 21.21 18.14 -12.47
CA VAL A 232 21.46 16.74 -12.83
C VAL A 232 21.97 15.95 -11.64
N ASP A 233 22.90 16.51 -10.86
CA ASP A 233 23.47 15.83 -9.70
C ASP A 233 22.41 15.51 -8.64
N SER A 234 21.53 16.46 -8.36
CA SER A 234 20.45 16.31 -7.38
C SER A 234 19.43 15.26 -7.84
N ALA A 235 18.90 15.42 -9.06
CA ALA A 235 17.91 14.49 -9.62
C ALA A 235 18.47 13.07 -9.79
N TYR A 236 19.69 12.93 -10.32
CA TYR A 236 20.32 11.63 -10.49
C TYR A 236 20.55 10.93 -9.15
N SER A 237 21.06 11.66 -8.15
CA SER A 237 21.33 11.08 -6.83
C SER A 237 20.03 10.64 -6.15
N PHE A 238 18.98 11.47 -6.21
CA PHE A 238 17.67 11.12 -5.70
C PHE A 238 17.12 9.85 -6.37
N LEU A 239 17.06 9.83 -7.71
CA LEU A 239 16.50 8.71 -8.47
C LEU A 239 17.27 7.41 -8.24
N LEU A 240 18.61 7.47 -8.17
CA LEU A 240 19.45 6.31 -7.93
C LEU A 240 19.27 5.75 -6.50
N GLN A 241 19.31 6.63 -5.50
CA GLN A 241 19.23 6.23 -4.08
C GLN A 241 17.87 5.65 -3.73
N ASN A 242 16.79 6.18 -4.32
CA ASN A 242 15.43 5.71 -4.11
C ASN A 242 15.03 4.55 -5.05
N GLY A 243 15.95 4.05 -5.89
CA GLY A 243 15.71 2.88 -6.73
C GLY A 243 14.75 3.11 -7.90
N TYR A 244 14.64 4.35 -8.40
CA TYR A 244 13.84 4.68 -9.59
C TYR A 244 14.58 4.42 -10.91
N ILE A 245 15.92 4.43 -10.86
CA ILE A 245 16.80 4.09 -11.98
C ILE A 245 17.87 3.10 -11.50
N ASN A 246 18.49 2.41 -12.46
CA ASN A 246 19.62 1.50 -12.22
C ASN A 246 19.36 0.38 -11.19
N PHE A 247 18.09 0.05 -10.92
CA PHE A 247 17.74 -1.11 -10.12
C PHE A 247 17.64 -2.37 -10.99
N GLY A 248 17.70 -3.53 -10.33
CA GLY A 248 17.42 -4.82 -10.93
C GLY A 248 18.65 -5.70 -11.14
N LEU A 249 18.65 -6.50 -12.22
CA LEU A 249 19.42 -7.75 -12.31
C LEU A 249 20.22 -7.94 -13.60
N ALA A 250 20.12 -7.05 -14.58
CA ALA A 250 20.93 -7.16 -15.80
C ALA A 250 22.43 -7.09 -15.48
N SER A 251 23.28 -7.76 -16.27
CA SER A 251 24.74 -7.82 -16.01
C SER A 251 25.36 -6.42 -15.89
N ALA A 252 25.03 -5.51 -16.81
CA ALA A 252 25.54 -4.13 -16.76
C ALA A 252 25.05 -3.35 -15.53
N ILE A 253 23.88 -3.72 -14.99
CA ILE A 253 23.37 -3.14 -13.73
C ILE A 253 24.19 -3.65 -12.54
N LYS A 254 24.43 -4.97 -12.46
CA LYS A 254 25.28 -5.57 -11.42
C LYS A 254 26.71 -4.97 -11.47
N ASP A 255 27.30 -4.89 -12.66
CA ASP A 255 28.65 -4.32 -12.86
C ASP A 255 28.71 -2.84 -12.54
N GLY A 256 27.70 -2.07 -12.96
CA GLY A 256 27.59 -0.63 -12.69
C GLY A 256 27.48 -0.36 -11.18
N SER A 257 26.68 -1.16 -10.47
CA SER A 257 26.57 -1.08 -9.01
C SER A 257 27.91 -1.31 -8.33
N LEU A 258 28.67 -2.33 -8.73
CA LEU A 258 29.99 -2.62 -8.15
C LEU A 258 30.99 -1.47 -8.37
N ARG A 259 30.93 -0.78 -9.52
CA ARG A 259 31.78 0.39 -9.80
C ARG A 259 31.34 1.63 -9.03
N HIS A 260 30.06 1.74 -8.71
CA HIS A 260 29.50 2.85 -7.93
C HIS A 260 29.80 2.71 -6.44
N LEU A 261 30.08 1.49 -5.94
CA LEU A 261 30.48 1.29 -4.55
C LEU A 261 31.74 2.11 -4.22
N GLY A 262 31.58 3.14 -3.40
CA GLY A 262 32.69 3.87 -2.82
C GLY A 262 33.42 3.02 -1.78
N ALA A 263 34.67 3.38 -1.46
CA ALA A 263 35.53 2.64 -0.53
C ALA A 263 35.09 2.67 0.95
N SER A 264 33.94 3.28 1.28
CA SER A 264 33.48 3.47 2.66
C SER A 264 32.21 2.66 2.94
N GLU A 265 32.29 1.73 3.89
CA GLU A 265 31.17 0.93 4.35
C GLU A 265 30.15 1.82 5.08
N LYS A 266 28.86 1.69 4.74
CA LYS A 266 27.77 2.53 5.29
C LYS A 266 27.20 2.04 6.62
N GLY A 267 27.45 0.79 6.98
CA GLY A 267 26.91 0.14 8.18
C GLY A 267 26.38 -1.27 7.90
N ASN A 268 25.88 -1.91 8.95
CA ASN A 268 25.35 -3.27 8.94
C ASN A 268 23.83 -3.25 9.09
N VAL A 269 23.14 -4.04 8.26
CA VAL A 269 21.68 -4.18 8.28
C VAL A 269 21.31 -5.66 8.34
N VAL A 270 20.46 -6.02 9.30
CA VAL A 270 19.78 -7.33 9.30
C VAL A 270 18.41 -7.16 8.65
N ILE A 271 18.06 -8.05 7.72
CA ILE A 271 16.73 -8.11 7.11
C ILE A 271 16.02 -9.36 7.61
N VAL A 272 14.82 -9.20 8.15
CA VAL A 272 13.97 -10.32 8.59
C VAL A 272 12.97 -10.64 7.49
N GLY A 273 13.17 -11.78 6.82
CA GLY A 273 12.36 -12.27 5.70
C GLY A 273 13.05 -12.09 4.34
N ALA A 274 13.13 -13.18 3.57
CA ALA A 274 13.61 -13.22 2.20
C ALA A 274 12.46 -13.23 1.17
N GLY A 275 11.37 -12.52 1.46
CA GLY A 275 10.31 -12.20 0.49
C GLY A 275 10.75 -11.15 -0.54
N LEU A 276 9.88 -10.78 -1.49
CA LEU A 276 10.23 -9.77 -2.51
C LEU A 276 10.68 -8.43 -1.90
N ALA A 277 10.05 -7.98 -0.81
CA ALA A 277 10.45 -6.75 -0.12
C ALA A 277 11.88 -6.85 0.45
N GLY A 278 12.17 -7.91 1.21
CA GLY A 278 13.49 -8.13 1.79
C GLY A 278 14.57 -8.32 0.73
N LEU A 279 14.28 -9.05 -0.35
CA LEU A 279 15.23 -9.26 -1.44
C LEU A 279 15.51 -7.97 -2.24
N ALA A 280 14.48 -7.16 -2.53
CA ALA A 280 14.64 -5.87 -3.19
C ALA A 280 15.47 -4.90 -2.33
N ALA A 281 15.13 -4.81 -1.04
CA ALA A 281 15.88 -4.00 -0.08
C ALA A 281 17.34 -4.46 0.04
N ALA A 282 17.59 -5.76 0.14
CA ALA A 282 18.94 -6.30 0.26
C ALA A 282 19.82 -5.92 -0.94
N ARG A 283 19.29 -6.07 -2.17
CA ARG A 283 20.04 -5.67 -3.37
C ARG A 283 20.34 -4.19 -3.40
N GLN A 284 19.34 -3.37 -3.08
CA GLN A 284 19.51 -1.93 -3.07
C GLN A 284 20.50 -1.49 -1.98
N LEU A 285 20.39 -2.01 -0.76
CA LEU A 285 21.31 -1.72 0.35
C LEU A 285 22.75 -2.15 0.03
N VAL A 286 22.93 -3.35 -0.53
CA VAL A 286 24.26 -3.79 -0.98
C VAL A 286 24.81 -2.84 -2.04
N SER A 287 24.00 -2.42 -3.02
CA SER A 287 24.42 -1.44 -4.05
C SER A 287 24.79 -0.07 -3.48
N LEU A 288 24.22 0.28 -2.31
CA LEU A 288 24.47 1.53 -1.59
C LEU A 288 25.65 1.43 -0.60
N GLY A 289 26.31 0.27 -0.49
CA GLY A 289 27.50 0.08 0.34
C GLY A 289 27.24 -0.40 1.76
N PHE A 290 26.06 -0.96 2.04
CA PHE A 290 25.77 -1.61 3.32
C PHE A 290 26.20 -3.08 3.33
N LYS A 291 26.61 -3.56 4.51
CA LYS A 291 26.71 -4.99 4.80
C LYS A 291 25.33 -5.50 5.20
N VAL A 292 24.82 -6.49 4.46
CA VAL A 292 23.47 -7.01 4.67
C VAL A 292 23.56 -8.48 5.05
N VAL A 293 22.67 -8.92 5.95
CA VAL A 293 22.37 -10.33 6.20
C VAL A 293 20.86 -10.50 6.20
N ILE A 294 20.34 -11.57 5.59
CA ILE A 294 18.91 -11.90 5.57
C ILE A 294 18.65 -13.14 6.43
N LEU A 295 17.69 -13.05 7.34
CA LEU A 295 17.20 -14.17 8.15
C LEU A 295 15.84 -14.62 7.63
N GLU A 296 15.73 -15.85 7.14
CA GLU A 296 14.50 -16.42 6.58
C GLU A 296 14.06 -17.63 7.38
N GLY A 297 12.82 -17.61 7.87
CA GLY A 297 12.27 -18.69 8.68
C GLY A 297 12.04 -19.98 7.89
N ARG A 298 11.80 -19.89 6.58
CA ARG A 298 11.64 -21.03 5.69
C ARG A 298 12.99 -21.57 5.21
N ASN A 299 12.96 -22.76 4.62
CA ASN A 299 14.09 -23.34 3.89
C ASN A 299 14.22 -22.85 2.43
N ARG A 300 13.56 -21.73 2.09
CA ARG A 300 13.53 -21.17 0.75
C ARG A 300 13.28 -19.65 0.79
N PRO A 301 13.73 -18.89 -0.22
CA PRO A 301 13.34 -17.50 -0.39
C PRO A 301 11.93 -17.38 -1.03
N GLY A 302 11.47 -16.13 -1.17
CA GLY A 302 10.27 -15.74 -1.91
C GLY A 302 9.04 -15.53 -1.05
N GLY A 303 9.00 -16.10 0.16
CA GLY A 303 7.85 -15.99 1.06
C GLY A 303 6.55 -16.43 0.36
N ARG A 304 5.64 -15.47 0.16
CA ARG A 304 4.35 -15.64 -0.52
C ARG A 304 4.42 -15.72 -2.05
N VAL A 305 5.57 -15.48 -2.66
CA VAL A 305 5.83 -15.83 -4.07
C VAL A 305 6.46 -17.21 -4.10
N ARG A 306 5.68 -18.21 -4.48
CA ARG A 306 6.06 -19.62 -4.39
C ARG A 306 5.64 -20.39 -5.64
N THR A 307 6.62 -20.72 -6.47
CA THR A 307 6.45 -21.70 -7.55
C THR A 307 6.87 -23.09 -7.08
N LYS A 308 6.04 -24.10 -7.33
CA LYS A 308 6.34 -25.51 -7.12
C LYS A 308 6.53 -26.16 -8.48
N LYS A 309 7.65 -26.84 -8.69
CA LYS A 309 7.80 -27.79 -9.80
C LYS A 309 6.94 -29.02 -9.48
N MET A 310 5.96 -29.29 -10.33
CA MET A 310 5.09 -30.46 -10.28
C MET A 310 5.50 -31.44 -11.38
N GLU A 311 5.52 -32.74 -11.08
CA GLU A 311 5.98 -33.77 -12.01
C GLU A 311 5.38 -35.14 -11.68
N GLY A 312 5.19 -35.94 -12.74
CA GLY A 312 4.74 -37.33 -12.68
C GLY A 312 4.27 -37.78 -14.06
N ASP A 313 4.18 -39.08 -14.33
CA ASP A 313 3.67 -39.67 -15.58
C ASP A 313 4.23 -39.03 -16.88
N GLY A 314 5.50 -38.58 -16.85
CA GLY A 314 6.17 -37.95 -18.00
C GLY A 314 5.79 -36.49 -18.26
N VAL A 315 4.90 -35.89 -17.46
CA VAL A 315 4.52 -34.46 -17.53
C VAL A 315 5.18 -33.65 -16.42
N VAL A 316 5.50 -32.39 -16.70
CA VAL A 316 6.11 -31.45 -15.76
C VAL A 316 5.46 -30.09 -15.92
N ALA A 317 5.19 -29.40 -14.80
CA ALA A 317 4.66 -28.05 -14.82
C ALA A 317 5.19 -27.20 -13.65
N ALA A 318 5.33 -25.90 -13.87
CA ALA A 318 5.60 -24.92 -12.82
C ALA A 318 4.29 -24.30 -12.30
N ALA A 319 3.94 -24.56 -11.04
CA ALA A 319 2.70 -24.08 -10.42
C ALA A 319 2.97 -22.93 -9.44
N ASP A 320 2.41 -21.75 -9.70
CA ASP A 320 2.45 -20.63 -8.75
C ASP A 320 1.37 -20.78 -7.68
N LEU A 321 1.80 -21.22 -6.50
CA LEU A 321 0.97 -21.46 -5.31
C LEU A 321 0.64 -20.17 -4.54
N GLY A 322 1.33 -19.07 -4.85
CA GLY A 322 1.11 -17.76 -4.23
C GLY A 322 0.98 -16.66 -5.29
N GLY A 323 1.74 -15.57 -5.16
CA GLY A 323 1.71 -14.48 -6.15
C GLY A 323 2.02 -14.96 -7.57
N SER A 324 1.04 -14.85 -8.48
CA SER A 324 1.09 -15.43 -9.83
C SER A 324 0.99 -14.41 -10.97
N VAL A 325 0.20 -13.34 -10.81
CA VAL A 325 -0.08 -12.38 -11.89
C VAL A 325 0.76 -11.11 -11.72
N LEU A 326 1.35 -10.62 -12.81
CA LEU A 326 1.90 -9.28 -12.88
C LEU A 326 0.78 -8.34 -13.35
N THR A 327 0.28 -7.51 -12.44
CA THR A 327 -0.82 -6.58 -12.70
C THR A 327 -0.30 -5.30 -13.34
N GLY A 328 -0.41 -5.22 -14.67
CA GLY A 328 0.12 -4.09 -15.45
C GLY A 328 1.64 -4.16 -15.57
N ILE A 329 2.17 -3.77 -16.72
CA ILE A 329 3.61 -3.90 -17.04
C ILE A 329 4.30 -2.58 -17.35
N ASN A 330 3.57 -1.48 -17.57
CA ASN A 330 4.18 -0.21 -17.97
C ASN A 330 4.89 0.47 -16.79
N GLY A 331 4.22 0.54 -15.64
CA GLY A 331 4.77 1.09 -14.39
C GLY A 331 5.49 0.07 -13.50
N ASN A 332 5.17 -1.20 -13.70
CA ASN A 332 5.51 -2.27 -12.76
C ASN A 332 7.01 -2.61 -12.78
N PRO A 333 7.72 -2.52 -11.65
CA PRO A 333 9.15 -2.85 -11.57
C PRO A 333 9.42 -4.32 -11.90
N LEU A 334 8.45 -5.23 -11.74
CA LEU A 334 8.62 -6.62 -12.14
C LEU A 334 8.61 -6.80 -13.67
N GLY A 335 7.94 -5.92 -14.41
CA GLY A 335 8.03 -5.85 -15.87
C GLY A 335 9.42 -5.39 -16.34
N VAL A 336 10.06 -4.49 -15.59
CA VAL A 336 11.48 -4.15 -15.80
C VAL A 336 12.36 -5.39 -15.59
N LEU A 337 12.19 -6.10 -14.47
CA LEU A 337 12.99 -7.30 -14.19
C LEU A 337 12.78 -8.38 -15.25
N ALA A 338 11.55 -8.57 -15.74
CA ALA A 338 11.26 -9.52 -16.81
C ALA A 338 12.11 -9.22 -18.05
N ARG A 339 12.14 -7.95 -18.47
CA ARG A 339 12.92 -7.48 -19.61
C ARG A 339 14.43 -7.60 -19.38
N GLN A 340 14.93 -7.24 -18.20
CA GLN A 340 16.35 -7.38 -17.86
C GLN A 340 16.83 -8.84 -17.86
N LEU A 341 15.95 -9.77 -17.46
CA LEU A 341 16.24 -11.20 -17.39
C LEU A 341 15.89 -11.98 -18.67
N GLY A 342 15.32 -11.29 -19.67
CA GLY A 342 14.84 -11.93 -20.91
C GLY A 342 13.71 -12.93 -20.67
N TYR A 343 12.85 -12.70 -19.67
CA TYR A 343 11.70 -13.54 -19.40
C TYR A 343 10.54 -13.14 -20.30
N PRO A 344 9.96 -14.08 -21.07
CA PRO A 344 8.77 -13.78 -21.87
C PRO A 344 7.59 -13.43 -20.96
N LEU A 345 6.69 -12.60 -21.48
CA LEU A 345 5.43 -12.25 -20.84
C LEU A 345 4.28 -12.85 -21.64
N HIS A 346 3.41 -13.61 -20.96
CA HIS A 346 2.18 -14.14 -21.55
C HIS A 346 1.00 -13.31 -21.04
N LYS A 347 0.38 -12.52 -21.92
CA LYS A 347 -0.83 -11.76 -21.59
C LYS A 347 -1.94 -12.71 -21.15
N VAL A 348 -2.56 -12.42 -20.02
CA VAL A 348 -3.77 -13.13 -19.59
C VAL A 348 -4.88 -12.82 -20.57
N ARG A 349 -5.42 -13.86 -21.24
CA ARG A 349 -6.53 -13.68 -22.17
C ARG A 349 -7.81 -13.27 -21.43
N ASP A 350 -8.48 -12.33 -22.07
CA ASP A 350 -9.79 -11.74 -21.80
C ASP A 350 -10.98 -12.74 -21.84
N ILE A 351 -10.74 -14.00 -22.21
CA ILE A 351 -11.80 -14.99 -22.37
C ILE A 351 -11.93 -15.79 -21.07
N CYS A 352 -13.07 -15.65 -20.39
CA CYS A 352 -13.47 -16.47 -19.24
C CYS A 352 -14.92 -16.94 -19.40
N PRO A 353 -15.17 -18.13 -19.97
CA PRO A 353 -16.51 -18.69 -20.03
C PRO A 353 -16.96 -19.10 -18.62
N LEU A 354 -18.23 -18.86 -18.32
CA LEU A 354 -18.86 -19.23 -17.07
C LEU A 354 -19.75 -20.46 -17.26
N TYR A 355 -19.68 -21.41 -16.32
CA TYR A 355 -20.43 -22.66 -16.38
C TYR A 355 -21.43 -22.77 -15.23
N LEU A 356 -22.66 -23.14 -15.57
CA LEU A 356 -23.68 -23.55 -14.63
C LEU A 356 -23.31 -24.91 -13.98
N PRO A 357 -23.94 -25.30 -12.85
CA PRO A 357 -23.71 -26.59 -12.20
C PRO A 357 -24.01 -27.80 -13.06
N ASP A 358 -24.84 -27.67 -14.10
CA ASP A 358 -25.14 -28.73 -15.06
C ASP A 358 -24.11 -28.81 -16.21
N GLY A 359 -23.08 -27.96 -16.17
CA GLY A 359 -21.99 -27.91 -17.15
C GLY A 359 -22.28 -27.10 -18.41
N LYS A 360 -23.50 -26.56 -18.57
CA LYS A 360 -23.81 -25.65 -19.68
C LYS A 360 -23.13 -24.31 -19.48
N THR A 361 -22.76 -23.68 -20.59
CA THR A 361 -22.29 -22.29 -20.59
C THR A 361 -23.43 -21.37 -20.21
N VAL A 362 -23.12 -20.35 -19.41
CA VAL A 362 -24.03 -19.24 -19.13
C VAL A 362 -24.34 -18.50 -20.45
N ASP A 363 -25.60 -18.08 -20.61
CA ASP A 363 -26.02 -17.28 -21.75
C ASP A 363 -25.32 -15.92 -21.77
N SER A 364 -24.78 -15.52 -22.92
CA SER A 364 -23.97 -14.31 -23.02
C SER A 364 -24.75 -13.03 -22.76
N GLU A 365 -26.06 -12.99 -23.05
CA GLU A 365 -26.88 -11.81 -22.81
C GLU A 365 -27.17 -11.66 -21.31
N MET A 366 -27.55 -12.77 -20.66
CA MET A 366 -27.72 -12.81 -19.21
C MET A 366 -26.44 -12.42 -18.47
N ASP A 367 -25.30 -12.95 -18.94
CA ASP A 367 -23.98 -12.64 -18.41
C ASP A 367 -23.70 -11.13 -18.42
N SER A 368 -23.84 -10.50 -19.59
CA SER A 368 -23.65 -9.05 -19.72
C SER A 368 -24.67 -8.21 -18.92
N ARG A 369 -25.93 -8.66 -18.79
CA ARG A 369 -26.94 -7.94 -17.99
C ARG A 369 -26.63 -7.98 -16.50
N VAL A 370 -26.25 -9.13 -15.95
CA VAL A 370 -25.91 -9.26 -14.53
C VAL A 370 -24.59 -8.56 -14.23
N GLU A 371 -23.58 -8.64 -15.10
CA GLU A 371 -22.34 -7.87 -14.96
C GLU A 371 -22.62 -6.36 -14.91
N ALA A 372 -23.46 -5.84 -15.82
CA ALA A 372 -23.88 -4.45 -15.80
C ALA A 372 -24.65 -4.09 -14.50
N SER A 373 -25.44 -5.01 -13.97
CA SER A 373 -26.19 -4.80 -12.72
C SER A 373 -25.28 -4.80 -11.49
N PHE A 374 -24.28 -5.68 -11.47
CA PHE A 374 -23.23 -5.71 -10.45
C PHE A 374 -22.42 -4.39 -10.46
N ASN A 375 -22.00 -3.91 -11.63
CA ASN A 375 -21.29 -2.64 -11.74
C ASN A 375 -22.15 -1.46 -11.26
N LYS A 376 -23.46 -1.46 -11.56
CA LYS A 376 -24.41 -0.45 -11.04
C LYS A 376 -24.55 -0.50 -9.52
N LEU A 377 -24.47 -1.68 -8.89
CA LEU A 377 -24.46 -1.79 -7.43
C LEU A 377 -23.22 -1.09 -6.85
N LEU A 378 -22.03 -1.35 -7.41
CA LEU A 378 -20.80 -0.69 -6.98
C LEU A 378 -20.83 0.83 -7.21
N ASP A 379 -21.38 1.29 -8.33
CA ASP A 379 -21.56 2.72 -8.59
C ASP A 379 -22.47 3.39 -7.55
N ARG A 380 -23.53 2.71 -7.11
CA ARG A 380 -24.42 3.20 -6.04
C ARG A 380 -23.72 3.25 -4.69
N VAL A 381 -22.98 2.21 -4.34
CA VAL A 381 -22.15 2.20 -3.14
C VAL A 381 -21.16 3.37 -3.16
N CYS A 382 -20.53 3.66 -4.30
CA CYS A 382 -19.64 4.81 -4.45
C CYS A 382 -20.36 6.16 -4.22
N LYS A 383 -21.59 6.32 -4.71
CA LYS A 383 -22.39 7.54 -4.48
C LYS A 383 -22.82 7.68 -3.02
N LEU A 384 -23.24 6.58 -2.38
CA LEU A 384 -23.55 6.55 -0.96
C LEU A 384 -22.32 6.94 -0.13
N ARG A 385 -21.15 6.38 -0.44
CA ARG A 385 -19.87 6.77 0.18
C ARG A 385 -19.63 8.28 0.08
N GLN A 386 -19.81 8.86 -1.11
CA GLN A 386 -19.61 10.29 -1.31
C GLN A 386 -20.56 11.14 -0.46
N ALA A 387 -21.83 10.75 -0.35
CA ALA A 387 -22.80 11.43 0.51
C ALA A 387 -22.44 11.30 1.99
N MET A 388 -22.10 10.07 2.45
CA MET A 388 -21.73 9.82 3.85
C MET A 388 -20.47 10.58 4.27
N MET A 389 -19.44 10.67 3.41
CA MET A 389 -18.23 11.42 3.73
C MET A 389 -18.45 12.94 3.86
N GLU A 390 -19.50 13.47 3.25
CA GLU A 390 -19.89 14.88 3.39
C GLU A 390 -20.66 15.14 4.71
N ASP A 391 -21.50 14.20 5.14
CA ASP A 391 -22.47 14.38 6.23
C ASP A 391 -22.08 13.74 7.58
N VAL A 392 -21.39 12.59 7.59
CA VAL A 392 -21.07 11.81 8.80
C VAL A 392 -19.62 11.28 8.72
N LYS A 393 -18.68 11.96 9.39
CA LYS A 393 -17.24 11.73 9.19
C LYS A 393 -16.65 10.47 9.80
N ASP A 394 -17.37 9.78 10.67
CA ASP A 394 -16.80 8.74 11.54
C ASP A 394 -17.55 7.39 11.50
N VAL A 395 -18.50 7.21 10.58
CA VAL A 395 -19.23 5.93 10.43
C VAL A 395 -18.71 5.20 9.19
N ASP A 396 -18.10 4.03 9.42
CA ASP A 396 -17.72 3.10 8.36
C ASP A 396 -18.59 1.84 8.45
N VAL A 397 -18.96 1.31 7.29
CA VAL A 397 -19.93 0.22 7.14
C VAL A 397 -19.31 -0.84 6.25
N SER A 398 -19.81 -2.08 6.34
CA SER A 398 -19.28 -3.11 5.45
C SER A 398 -19.74 -2.90 4.00
N LEU A 399 -18.85 -3.15 3.05
CA LEU A 399 -19.18 -3.16 1.62
C LEU A 399 -20.31 -4.16 1.33
N GLY A 400 -20.29 -5.32 1.99
CA GLY A 400 -21.31 -6.37 1.85
C GLY A 400 -22.70 -5.91 2.29
N THR A 401 -22.80 -5.16 3.38
CA THR A 401 -24.07 -4.59 3.86
C THR A 401 -24.66 -3.65 2.82
N ALA A 402 -23.85 -2.72 2.29
CA ALA A 402 -24.30 -1.75 1.31
C ALA A 402 -24.74 -2.41 -0.01
N ILE A 403 -23.97 -3.38 -0.52
CA ILE A 403 -24.31 -4.12 -1.74
C ILE A 403 -25.64 -4.87 -1.58
N GLU A 404 -25.83 -5.57 -0.46
CA GLU A 404 -27.05 -6.36 -0.22
C GLU A 404 -28.28 -5.45 -0.05
N ALA A 405 -28.14 -4.29 0.60
CA ALA A 405 -29.22 -3.29 0.71
C ALA A 405 -29.69 -2.81 -0.67
N PHE A 406 -28.78 -2.33 -1.51
CA PHE A 406 -29.12 -1.89 -2.87
C PHE A 406 -29.66 -3.03 -3.74
N ARG A 407 -29.13 -4.26 -3.60
CA ARG A 407 -29.64 -5.42 -4.34
C ARG A 407 -31.10 -5.71 -4.01
N ARG A 408 -31.49 -5.65 -2.73
CA ARG A 408 -32.89 -5.86 -2.29
C ARG A 408 -33.83 -4.77 -2.79
N VAL A 409 -33.45 -3.51 -2.62
CA VAL A 409 -34.28 -2.35 -2.98
C VAL A 409 -34.55 -2.32 -4.48
N HIS A 410 -33.52 -2.56 -5.29
CA HIS A 410 -33.65 -2.55 -6.73
C HIS A 410 -34.00 -3.91 -7.34
N LYS A 411 -34.29 -4.92 -6.51
CA LYS A 411 -34.70 -6.27 -6.91
C LYS A 411 -33.76 -6.87 -7.97
N ILE A 412 -32.45 -6.75 -7.74
CA ILE A 412 -31.42 -7.21 -8.67
C ILE A 412 -31.17 -8.70 -8.45
N ALA A 413 -31.17 -9.48 -9.55
CA ALA A 413 -30.90 -10.91 -9.54
C ALA A 413 -31.83 -11.70 -8.60
N GLU A 414 -33.14 -11.53 -8.79
CA GLU A 414 -34.19 -12.31 -8.11
C GLU A 414 -34.39 -13.69 -8.74
N ASP A 415 -34.09 -13.84 -10.04
CA ASP A 415 -34.04 -15.15 -10.67
C ASP A 415 -32.89 -15.99 -10.12
N SER A 416 -33.11 -17.30 -10.01
CA SER A 416 -32.12 -18.22 -9.45
C SER A 416 -30.81 -18.26 -10.24
N GLN A 417 -30.82 -18.20 -11.58
CA GLN A 417 -29.59 -18.22 -12.38
C GLN A 417 -28.89 -16.87 -12.33
N GLU A 418 -29.64 -15.77 -12.39
CA GLU A 418 -29.07 -14.43 -12.20
C GLU A 418 -28.42 -14.30 -10.83
N ARG A 419 -29.03 -14.87 -9.77
CA ARG A 419 -28.47 -14.87 -8.41
C ARG A 419 -27.13 -15.60 -8.36
N MET A 420 -27.05 -16.78 -8.96
CA MET A 420 -25.81 -17.56 -9.00
C MET A 420 -24.69 -16.80 -9.72
N LEU A 421 -25.03 -16.09 -10.79
CA LEU A 421 -24.08 -15.27 -11.52
C LEU A 421 -23.64 -14.04 -10.72
N LEU A 422 -24.56 -13.37 -10.04
CA LEU A 422 -24.22 -12.28 -9.12
C LEU A 422 -23.29 -12.79 -8.00
N ASP A 423 -23.60 -13.94 -7.40
CA ASP A 423 -22.76 -14.54 -6.37
C ASP A 423 -21.36 -14.90 -6.91
N TRP A 424 -21.22 -15.28 -8.18
CA TRP A 424 -19.92 -15.47 -8.82
C TRP A 424 -19.13 -14.14 -8.93
N HIS A 425 -19.77 -13.03 -9.30
CA HIS A 425 -19.12 -11.72 -9.31
C HIS A 425 -18.72 -11.26 -7.90
N LEU A 426 -19.57 -11.51 -6.89
CA LEU A 426 -19.25 -11.23 -5.50
C LEU A 426 -18.08 -12.09 -5.01
N ALA A 427 -18.02 -13.37 -5.37
CA ALA A 427 -16.88 -14.24 -5.09
C ALA A 427 -15.59 -13.76 -5.76
N ASN A 428 -15.68 -13.21 -6.97
CA ASN A 428 -14.53 -12.62 -7.67
C ASN A 428 -14.00 -11.36 -6.95
N LEU A 429 -14.90 -10.55 -6.38
CA LEU A 429 -14.53 -9.41 -5.54
C LEU A 429 -13.91 -9.84 -4.20
N GLU A 430 -14.43 -10.89 -3.57
CA GLU A 430 -13.83 -11.52 -2.38
C GLU A 430 -12.47 -12.14 -2.69
N TYR A 431 -12.28 -12.71 -3.87
CA TYR A 431 -10.98 -13.20 -4.34
C TYR A 431 -9.96 -12.07 -4.46
N ALA A 432 -10.32 -10.96 -5.12
CA ALA A 432 -9.42 -9.85 -5.32
C ALA A 432 -8.91 -9.27 -3.99
N ASN A 433 -9.80 -9.15 -3.00
CA ASN A 433 -9.49 -8.64 -1.67
C ASN A 433 -9.01 -9.72 -0.68
N ALA A 434 -9.09 -11.00 -1.05
CA ALA A 434 -8.93 -12.17 -0.17
C ALA A 434 -9.72 -12.06 1.14
N SER A 435 -10.90 -11.46 1.13
CA SER A 435 -11.69 -11.25 2.35
C SER A 435 -13.19 -11.33 2.05
N LEU A 436 -13.99 -11.47 3.10
CA LEU A 436 -15.44 -11.36 3.00
C LEU A 436 -15.83 -9.91 2.73
N LEU A 437 -16.88 -9.71 1.92
CA LEU A 437 -17.43 -8.37 1.72
C LEU A 437 -17.96 -7.75 3.02
N SER A 438 -18.33 -8.58 4.00
CA SER A 438 -18.75 -8.15 5.35
C SER A 438 -17.63 -7.57 6.19
N ASP A 439 -16.37 -7.78 5.80
CA ASP A 439 -15.20 -7.31 6.55
C ASP A 439 -14.54 -6.11 5.87
N LEU A 440 -14.86 -5.84 4.60
CA LEU A 440 -14.30 -4.75 3.81
C LEU A 440 -14.94 -3.41 4.18
N SER A 441 -14.11 -2.39 4.37
CA SER A 441 -14.55 -1.01 4.54
C SER A 441 -15.24 -0.51 3.28
N MET A 442 -16.53 -0.13 3.37
CA MET A 442 -17.22 0.51 2.24
C MET A 442 -16.51 1.81 1.83
N ALA A 443 -15.97 2.54 2.81
CA ALA A 443 -15.31 3.81 2.56
C ALA A 443 -13.98 3.67 1.80
N TYR A 444 -13.19 2.63 2.11
CA TYR A 444 -11.77 2.58 1.76
C TYR A 444 -11.28 1.29 1.08
N TRP A 445 -12.15 0.32 0.76
CA TRP A 445 -11.73 -0.95 0.15
C TRP A 445 -10.97 -0.81 -1.18
N ASP A 446 -11.29 0.22 -1.97
CA ASP A 446 -10.77 0.54 -3.31
C ASP A 446 -9.80 1.74 -3.30
N GLN A 447 -9.20 2.05 -2.14
CA GLN A 447 -8.36 3.25 -1.99
C GLN A 447 -7.10 3.26 -2.88
N ASP A 448 -6.65 2.09 -3.33
CA ASP A 448 -5.48 1.92 -4.21
C ASP A 448 -5.81 2.01 -5.71
N ASP A 449 -7.08 1.96 -6.10
CA ASP A 449 -7.51 1.99 -7.50
C ASP A 449 -6.95 3.18 -8.31
N PRO A 450 -6.85 4.41 -7.77
CA PRO A 450 -6.24 5.53 -8.49
C PRO A 450 -4.77 5.32 -8.88
N TYR A 451 -4.10 4.33 -8.29
CA TYR A 451 -2.68 4.03 -8.51
C TYR A 451 -2.45 2.83 -9.44
N GLU A 452 -3.51 2.19 -9.96
CA GLU A 452 -3.40 1.02 -10.83
C GLU A 452 -2.36 1.20 -11.95
N MET A 453 -1.50 0.20 -12.12
CA MET A 453 -0.44 0.25 -13.13
C MET A 453 -0.98 -0.12 -14.50
N GLY A 454 -0.78 0.76 -15.48
CA GLY A 454 -1.20 0.51 -16.86
C GLY A 454 -0.45 -0.64 -17.56
N GLY A 455 -1.03 -1.11 -18.65
CA GLY A 455 -0.54 -2.22 -19.46
C GLY A 455 -1.23 -3.54 -19.14
N ASP A 456 -0.94 -4.57 -19.92
CA ASP A 456 -1.60 -5.87 -19.77
C ASP A 456 -1.22 -6.59 -18.46
N HIS A 457 -2.15 -7.39 -17.94
CA HIS A 457 -1.84 -8.38 -16.91
C HIS A 457 -1.15 -9.59 -17.54
N CYS A 458 -0.06 -10.04 -16.92
CA CYS A 458 0.79 -11.07 -17.51
C CYS A 458 1.14 -12.20 -16.54
N PHE A 459 1.27 -13.40 -17.08
CA PHE A 459 1.97 -14.52 -16.46
C PHE A 459 3.43 -14.58 -16.96
N ILE A 460 4.30 -15.14 -16.11
CA ILE A 460 5.66 -15.49 -16.50
C ILE A 460 5.74 -16.99 -16.80
N PRO A 461 6.13 -17.40 -18.02
CA PRO A 461 6.40 -18.79 -18.30
C PRO A 461 7.49 -19.37 -17.37
N GLY A 462 7.17 -20.51 -16.74
CA GLY A 462 8.00 -21.17 -15.73
C GLY A 462 7.81 -20.65 -14.29
N GLY A 463 6.88 -19.71 -14.07
CA GLY A 463 6.44 -19.23 -12.76
C GLY A 463 7.32 -18.15 -12.11
N ASN A 464 6.74 -17.42 -11.16
CA ASN A 464 7.36 -16.23 -10.53
C ASN A 464 8.54 -16.53 -9.59
N GLY A 465 8.75 -17.79 -9.22
CA GLY A 465 9.92 -18.29 -8.49
C GLY A 465 11.22 -18.06 -9.26
N ARG A 466 11.16 -17.82 -10.58
CA ARG A 466 12.28 -17.36 -11.39
C ARG A 466 12.79 -15.98 -10.97
N PHE A 467 11.89 -15.04 -10.63
CA PHE A 467 12.30 -13.75 -10.06
C PHE A 467 12.93 -13.91 -8.70
N VAL A 468 12.32 -14.73 -7.84
CA VAL A 468 12.81 -14.99 -6.49
C VAL A 468 14.23 -15.54 -6.54
N ARG A 469 14.49 -16.55 -7.38
CA ARG A 469 15.82 -17.14 -7.53
C ARG A 469 16.84 -16.11 -8.03
N ALA A 470 16.47 -15.34 -9.06
CA ALA A 470 17.36 -14.33 -9.63
C ALA A 470 17.65 -13.18 -8.65
N LEU A 471 16.67 -12.77 -7.84
CA LEU A 471 16.87 -11.77 -6.79
C LEU A 471 17.70 -12.30 -5.62
N ALA A 472 17.52 -13.57 -5.23
CA ALA A 472 18.23 -14.19 -4.11
C ALA A 472 19.69 -14.57 -4.43
N GLU A 473 20.05 -14.68 -5.71
CA GLU A 473 21.41 -14.98 -6.17
C GLU A 473 22.44 -14.05 -5.52
N ASP A 474 23.54 -14.60 -5.01
CA ASP A 474 24.65 -13.90 -4.37
C ASP A 474 24.30 -13.05 -3.13
N LEU A 475 23.11 -13.23 -2.53
CA LEU A 475 22.76 -12.59 -1.27
C LEU A 475 23.05 -13.51 -0.07
N PRO A 476 23.53 -12.97 1.07
CA PRO A 476 23.79 -13.74 2.28
C PRO A 476 22.50 -14.04 3.04
N ILE A 477 21.82 -15.11 2.64
CA ILE A 477 20.55 -15.56 3.24
C ILE A 477 20.79 -16.76 4.16
N PHE A 478 20.40 -16.63 5.42
CA PHE A 478 20.36 -17.72 6.38
C PHE A 478 18.95 -18.26 6.48
N TYR A 479 18.74 -19.42 5.87
CA TYR A 479 17.47 -20.15 5.91
C TYR A 479 17.25 -20.86 7.24
N GLU A 480 16.00 -21.22 7.50
CA GLU A 480 15.54 -21.89 8.71
C GLU A 480 15.92 -21.11 9.99
N ARG A 481 16.02 -19.78 9.89
CA ARG A 481 16.26 -18.86 11.01
C ARG A 481 14.96 -18.14 11.34
N THR A 482 14.20 -18.69 12.28
CA THR A 482 12.98 -18.04 12.76
C THR A 482 13.38 -16.98 13.77
N VAL A 483 13.12 -15.72 13.46
CA VAL A 483 13.34 -14.61 14.39
C VAL A 483 12.25 -14.65 15.46
N GLU A 484 12.68 -14.57 16.72
CA GLU A 484 11.82 -14.65 17.91
C GLU A 484 11.77 -13.31 18.65
N SER A 485 12.86 -12.53 18.60
CA SER A 485 12.95 -11.26 19.32
C SER A 485 13.85 -10.26 18.58
N ILE A 486 13.44 -9.00 18.55
CA ILE A 486 14.18 -7.86 18.00
C ILE A 486 14.37 -6.84 19.13
N ARG A 487 15.61 -6.71 19.60
CA ARG A 487 15.98 -5.72 20.62
C ARG A 487 16.67 -4.54 19.96
N TYR A 488 16.29 -3.31 20.31
CA TYR A 488 16.83 -2.11 19.68
C TYR A 488 17.01 -0.96 20.67
N GLY A 489 18.00 -0.12 20.42
CA GLY A 489 18.32 1.03 21.27
C GLY A 489 19.33 1.99 20.65
N SER A 490 19.94 2.84 21.47
CA SER A 490 20.96 3.81 21.03
C SER A 490 22.16 3.14 20.35
N ASP A 491 22.49 1.92 20.74
CA ASP A 491 23.71 1.21 20.31
C ASP A 491 23.52 0.31 19.09
N GLY A 492 22.31 0.30 18.50
CA GLY A 492 21.98 -0.54 17.34
C GLY A 492 20.88 -1.54 17.66
N VAL A 493 20.95 -2.71 17.00
CA VAL A 493 19.95 -3.76 17.09
C VAL A 493 20.57 -5.13 17.37
N MET A 494 19.84 -5.96 18.11
CA MET A 494 20.11 -7.37 18.33
C MET A 494 18.90 -8.19 17.89
N VAL A 495 19.05 -8.97 16.83
CA VAL A 495 18.02 -9.87 16.31
C VAL A 495 18.32 -11.28 16.79
N ILE A 496 17.37 -11.90 17.49
CA ILE A 496 17.50 -13.23 18.06
C ILE A 496 16.70 -14.21 17.20
N ALA A 497 17.39 -15.22 16.65
CA ALA A 497 16.77 -16.24 15.81
C ALA A 497 17.30 -17.63 16.16
N ASN A 498 16.40 -18.55 16.53
CA ASN A 498 16.73 -19.90 17.02
C ASN A 498 17.85 -19.87 18.09
N GLY A 499 17.76 -18.96 19.06
CA GLY A 499 18.78 -18.78 20.11
C GLY A 499 20.12 -18.15 19.68
N GLN A 500 20.30 -17.81 18.39
CA GLN A 500 21.48 -17.09 17.90
C GLN A 500 21.24 -15.58 17.86
N VAL A 501 22.28 -14.80 18.15
CA VAL A 501 22.21 -13.32 18.18
C VAL A 501 22.94 -12.73 16.99
N TYR A 502 22.23 -11.90 16.22
CA TYR A 502 22.74 -11.12 15.10
C TYR A 502 22.76 -9.64 15.49
N ARG A 503 23.94 -9.01 15.46
CA ARG A 503 24.12 -7.59 15.79
C ARG A 503 24.26 -6.76 14.51
N ALA A 504 23.60 -5.61 14.48
CA ALA A 504 23.67 -4.67 13.36
C ALA A 504 23.37 -3.24 13.84
N ASP A 505 23.55 -2.27 12.94
CA ASP A 505 23.19 -0.88 13.20
C ASP A 505 21.67 -0.69 13.10
N MET A 506 21.04 -1.37 12.15
CA MET A 506 19.61 -1.28 11.85
C MET A 506 19.04 -2.65 11.47
N VAL A 507 17.73 -2.82 11.64
CA VAL A 507 16.98 -4.00 11.17
C VAL A 507 15.84 -3.57 10.27
N LEU A 508 15.62 -4.29 9.19
CA LEU A 508 14.44 -4.17 8.33
C LEU A 508 13.55 -5.40 8.55
N CYS A 509 12.38 -5.19 9.13
CA CYS A 509 11.36 -6.22 9.34
C CYS A 509 10.46 -6.31 8.09
N THR A 510 10.44 -7.48 7.44
CA THR A 510 9.60 -7.71 6.25
C THR A 510 8.61 -8.88 6.43
N VAL A 511 8.35 -9.24 7.68
CA VAL A 511 7.43 -10.33 7.99
C VAL A 511 6.00 -9.95 7.59
N PRO A 512 5.17 -10.91 7.16
CA PRO A 512 3.79 -10.62 6.79
C PRO A 512 2.96 -10.05 7.96
N LEU A 513 1.95 -9.23 7.65
CA LEU A 513 1.07 -8.63 8.67
C LEU A 513 0.44 -9.70 9.58
N GLY A 514 0.07 -10.88 9.07
CA GLY A 514 -0.42 -11.98 9.89
C GLY A 514 0.57 -12.47 10.97
N VAL A 515 1.88 -12.39 10.70
CA VAL A 515 2.92 -12.71 11.70
C VAL A 515 3.00 -11.62 12.78
N LEU A 516 2.86 -10.35 12.40
CA LEU A 516 2.81 -9.23 13.34
C LEU A 516 1.56 -9.30 14.23
N LYS A 517 0.39 -9.55 13.64
CA LYS A 517 -0.88 -9.75 14.36
C LYS A 517 -0.82 -10.89 15.37
N ARG A 518 -0.10 -11.97 15.04
CA ARG A 518 0.07 -13.12 15.93
C ARG A 518 1.00 -12.83 17.12
N GLY A 519 1.80 -11.77 17.06
CA GLY A 519 2.79 -11.45 18.09
C GLY A 519 3.93 -12.46 18.16
N SER A 520 4.25 -13.14 17.05
CA SER A 520 5.28 -14.19 17.02
C SER A 520 6.72 -13.67 17.20
N ILE A 521 6.92 -12.34 17.10
CA ILE A 521 8.21 -11.67 17.30
C ILE A 521 8.03 -10.67 18.43
N GLU A 522 8.83 -10.82 19.48
CA GLU A 522 8.91 -9.85 20.56
C GLU A 522 9.75 -8.64 20.13
N PHE A 523 9.25 -7.43 20.34
CA PHE A 523 10.00 -6.19 20.15
C PHE A 523 10.39 -5.63 21.52
N VAL A 524 11.68 -5.30 21.72
CA VAL A 524 12.19 -4.75 22.98
C VAL A 524 13.00 -3.48 22.72
N PRO A 525 12.53 -2.28 23.12
CA PRO A 525 11.24 -2.00 23.77
C PRO A 525 10.04 -2.33 22.86
N GLU A 526 8.84 -2.34 23.44
CA GLU A 526 7.61 -2.64 22.70
C GLU A 526 7.37 -1.63 21.55
N LEU A 527 6.66 -2.07 20.51
CA LEU A 527 6.24 -1.20 19.42
C LEU A 527 5.33 -0.06 19.93
N PRO A 528 5.45 1.16 19.36
CA PRO A 528 4.58 2.27 19.69
C PRO A 528 3.10 1.94 19.48
N GLN A 529 2.24 2.52 20.33
CA GLN A 529 0.80 2.26 20.33
C GLN A 529 0.13 2.47 18.95
N PRO A 530 0.40 3.57 18.19
CA PRO A 530 -0.20 3.74 16.86
C PRO A 530 0.11 2.59 15.90
N LYS A 531 1.33 2.03 15.98
CA LYS A 531 1.74 0.90 15.14
C LYS A 531 1.05 -0.40 15.55
N LYS A 532 0.88 -0.63 16.85
CA LYS A 532 0.11 -1.79 17.37
C LYS A 532 -1.35 -1.72 16.94
N GLU A 533 -1.95 -0.54 16.98
CA GLU A 533 -3.31 -0.32 16.52
C GLU A 533 -3.46 -0.50 15.00
N ALA A 534 -2.53 0.03 14.19
CA ALA A 534 -2.53 -0.20 12.75
C ALA A 534 -2.41 -1.71 12.41
N ILE A 535 -1.54 -2.44 13.13
CA ILE A 535 -1.43 -3.91 13.02
C ILE A 535 -2.76 -4.57 13.36
N GLN A 536 -3.50 -4.09 14.35
CA GLN A 536 -4.79 -4.66 14.76
C GLN A 536 -5.92 -4.29 13.79
N ARG A 537 -6.02 -3.03 13.37
CA ARG A 537 -7.06 -2.51 12.48
C ARG A 537 -6.96 -3.12 11.09
N LEU A 538 -5.81 -3.07 10.41
CA LEU A 538 -5.70 -3.59 9.04
C LEU A 538 -6.17 -5.04 8.92
N GLY A 539 -6.95 -5.34 7.89
CA GLY A 539 -7.39 -6.69 7.58
C GLY A 539 -6.23 -7.57 7.10
N TYR A 540 -6.29 -8.87 7.37
CA TYR A 540 -5.36 -9.84 6.78
C TYR A 540 -6.12 -11.06 6.25
N GLY A 541 -6.24 -11.09 4.93
CA GLY A 541 -7.12 -11.96 4.19
C GLY A 541 -6.63 -13.39 4.04
N LEU A 542 -7.47 -14.22 3.42
CA LEU A 542 -7.21 -15.60 3.11
C LEU A 542 -7.71 -15.97 1.70
N LEU A 543 -6.78 -16.45 0.88
CA LEU A 543 -7.04 -17.02 -0.44
C LEU A 543 -6.23 -18.30 -0.58
N ASN A 544 -6.85 -19.36 -1.08
CA ASN A 544 -6.17 -20.62 -1.33
C ASN A 544 -6.31 -21.09 -2.78
N LYS A 545 -5.41 -21.99 -3.17
CA LYS A 545 -5.31 -22.57 -4.52
C LYS A 545 -5.24 -24.09 -4.45
N VAL A 546 -5.80 -24.74 -5.46
CA VAL A 546 -5.58 -26.16 -5.76
C VAL A 546 -4.94 -26.28 -7.12
N ALA A 547 -3.64 -26.57 -7.14
CA ALA A 547 -2.88 -26.80 -8.37
C ALA A 547 -2.93 -28.29 -8.73
N MET A 548 -3.38 -28.62 -9.94
CA MET A 548 -3.61 -29.98 -10.41
C MET A 548 -2.90 -30.19 -11.74
N LEU A 549 -1.90 -31.08 -11.75
CA LEU A 549 -1.21 -31.51 -12.96
C LEU A 549 -1.93 -32.74 -13.52
N PHE A 550 -2.33 -32.69 -14.79
CA PHE A 550 -3.04 -33.77 -15.47
C PHE A 550 -2.15 -34.50 -16.49
N PRO A 551 -2.55 -35.66 -17.02
CA PRO A 551 -1.80 -36.32 -18.10
C PRO A 551 -1.87 -35.58 -19.44
N TYR A 552 -2.97 -34.86 -19.70
CA TYR A 552 -3.20 -34.05 -20.90
C TYR A 552 -4.14 -32.89 -20.61
N ASP A 553 -4.10 -31.87 -21.46
CA ASP A 553 -5.01 -30.72 -21.41
C ASP A 553 -6.36 -31.13 -22.01
N PHE A 554 -7.39 -31.25 -21.15
CA PHE A 554 -8.75 -31.60 -21.55
C PHE A 554 -9.70 -30.39 -21.60
N TRP A 555 -9.26 -29.22 -21.13
CA TRP A 555 -10.07 -28.00 -21.08
C TRP A 555 -9.90 -27.12 -22.32
N GLY A 556 -8.84 -27.36 -23.09
CA GLY A 556 -8.56 -26.70 -24.37
C GLY A 556 -7.56 -25.55 -24.21
N GLY A 557 -6.64 -25.43 -25.18
CA GLY A 557 -5.56 -24.44 -25.14
C GLY A 557 -5.96 -22.99 -25.44
N GLU A 558 -7.23 -22.74 -25.79
CA GLU A 558 -7.71 -21.42 -26.21
C GLU A 558 -8.18 -20.51 -25.06
N ILE A 559 -8.33 -21.06 -23.84
CA ILE A 559 -8.75 -20.32 -22.65
C ILE A 559 -7.65 -20.29 -21.59
N ASP A 560 -7.44 -19.13 -20.98
CA ASP A 560 -6.55 -18.98 -19.81
C ASP A 560 -7.33 -19.08 -18.49
N SER A 561 -8.65 -18.90 -18.52
CA SER A 561 -9.50 -19.03 -17.35
C SER A 561 -10.92 -19.48 -17.69
N PHE A 562 -11.63 -20.01 -16.71
CA PHE A 562 -13.08 -20.24 -16.76
C PHE A 562 -13.69 -20.28 -15.37
N GLY A 563 -14.95 -19.89 -15.26
CA GLY A 563 -15.69 -19.82 -13.99
C GLY A 563 -16.71 -20.94 -13.81
N HIS A 564 -17.05 -21.23 -12.55
CA HIS A 564 -18.08 -22.17 -12.15
C HIS A 564 -19.05 -21.49 -11.18
N LEU A 565 -20.34 -21.54 -11.51
CA LEU A 565 -21.42 -21.02 -10.67
C LEU A 565 -21.92 -22.11 -9.73
N THR A 566 -22.31 -21.72 -8.51
CA THR A 566 -22.92 -22.60 -7.51
C THR A 566 -24.31 -22.09 -7.12
N LYS A 567 -25.21 -23.00 -6.75
CA LYS A 567 -26.54 -22.67 -6.22
C LYS A 567 -26.50 -22.21 -4.76
N ASP A 568 -25.43 -22.54 -4.04
CA ASP A 568 -25.27 -22.22 -2.63
C ASP A 568 -24.40 -20.97 -2.47
N SER A 569 -25.03 -19.84 -2.14
CA SER A 569 -24.34 -18.56 -1.95
C SER A 569 -23.27 -18.61 -0.85
N SER A 570 -23.39 -19.48 0.15
CA SER A 570 -22.38 -19.65 1.21
C SER A 570 -21.10 -20.36 0.72
N MET A 571 -21.18 -20.97 -0.46
CA MET A 571 -20.10 -21.69 -1.12
C MET A 571 -19.64 -20.98 -2.40
N ARG A 572 -20.05 -19.72 -2.62
CA ARG A 572 -19.76 -18.96 -3.85
C ARG A 572 -18.28 -18.86 -4.21
N GLY A 573 -17.40 -18.93 -3.21
CA GLY A 573 -15.95 -18.89 -3.39
C GLY A 573 -15.27 -20.26 -3.52
N GLU A 574 -16.00 -21.38 -3.43
CA GLU A 574 -15.43 -22.73 -3.54
C GLU A 574 -15.20 -23.10 -5.01
N PHE A 575 -13.93 -23.15 -5.45
CA PHE A 575 -13.53 -23.54 -6.81
C PHE A 575 -14.26 -22.77 -7.92
N PHE A 576 -14.57 -21.50 -7.65
CA PHE A 576 -15.41 -20.66 -8.53
C PHE A 576 -14.69 -20.19 -9.79
N LEU A 577 -13.35 -20.15 -9.79
CA LEU A 577 -12.50 -19.71 -10.89
C LEU A 577 -11.31 -20.65 -11.06
N PHE A 578 -11.08 -21.05 -12.32
CA PHE A 578 -9.98 -21.90 -12.73
C PHE A 578 -9.07 -21.12 -13.68
N TYR A 579 -7.76 -21.23 -13.47
CA TYR A 579 -6.75 -20.75 -14.41
C TYR A 579 -6.06 -21.93 -15.10
N SER A 580 -6.03 -21.87 -16.43
CA SER A 580 -5.22 -22.75 -17.27
C SER A 580 -3.79 -22.21 -17.31
N TYR A 581 -2.85 -23.04 -16.85
CA TYR A 581 -1.43 -22.74 -16.90
C TYR A 581 -0.76 -23.47 -18.07
N SER A 582 -1.51 -24.13 -18.96
CA SER A 582 -0.95 -24.92 -20.08
C SER A 582 0.03 -24.12 -20.93
N SER A 583 -0.27 -22.85 -21.20
CA SER A 583 0.56 -21.97 -22.04
C SER A 583 1.82 -21.46 -21.35
N VAL A 584 1.90 -21.54 -20.02
CA VAL A 584 2.95 -20.85 -19.23
C VAL A 584 3.73 -21.77 -18.29
N SER A 585 3.16 -22.88 -17.84
CA SER A 585 3.80 -23.75 -16.85
C SER A 585 4.69 -24.83 -17.46
N GLY A 586 4.58 -25.08 -18.78
CA GLY A 586 5.30 -26.14 -19.48
C GLY A 586 4.57 -27.50 -19.51
N GLY A 587 3.39 -27.60 -18.90
CA GLY A 587 2.57 -28.82 -18.91
C GLY A 587 1.08 -28.54 -18.64
N PRO A 588 0.21 -29.56 -18.72
CA PRO A 588 -1.24 -29.44 -18.52
C PRO A 588 -1.58 -29.24 -17.04
N LEU A 589 -1.42 -28.01 -16.58
CA LEU A 589 -1.66 -27.60 -15.20
C LEU A 589 -2.90 -26.71 -15.12
N LEU A 590 -3.81 -27.07 -14.21
CA LEU A 590 -4.98 -26.27 -13.87
C LEU A 590 -4.91 -25.82 -12.41
N VAL A 591 -5.27 -24.57 -12.14
CA VAL A 591 -5.29 -24.02 -10.78
C VAL A 591 -6.70 -23.56 -10.44
N ALA A 592 -7.34 -24.18 -9.45
CA ALA A 592 -8.64 -23.76 -8.94
C ALA A 592 -8.47 -22.83 -7.73
N LEU A 593 -9.27 -21.76 -7.66
CA LEU A 593 -9.24 -20.79 -6.57
C LEU A 593 -10.27 -21.07 -5.49
N VAL A 594 -9.94 -20.75 -4.24
CA VAL A 594 -10.85 -20.84 -3.10
C VAL A 594 -10.80 -19.54 -2.30
N ALA A 595 -11.89 -18.77 -2.35
CA ALA A 595 -12.01 -17.42 -1.79
C ALA A 595 -13.17 -17.28 -0.80
N GLY A 596 -13.28 -16.11 -0.15
CA GLY A 596 -14.35 -15.79 0.78
C GLY A 596 -14.49 -16.81 1.91
N GLU A 597 -15.73 -17.08 2.33
CA GLU A 597 -16.02 -17.98 3.45
C GLU A 597 -15.52 -19.41 3.20
N SER A 598 -15.51 -19.81 1.92
CA SER A 598 -15.03 -21.11 1.48
C SER A 598 -13.54 -21.28 1.75
N ALA A 599 -12.73 -20.22 1.72
CA ALA A 599 -11.30 -20.29 1.99
C ALA A 599 -11.00 -20.71 3.44
N THR A 600 -11.80 -20.22 4.39
CA THR A 600 -11.69 -20.57 5.83
C THR A 600 -12.09 -22.03 6.06
N LYS A 601 -13.23 -22.46 5.52
CA LYS A 601 -13.67 -23.87 5.60
C LYS A 601 -12.62 -24.80 4.97
N PHE A 602 -12.06 -24.39 3.84
CA PHE A 602 -11.06 -25.13 3.10
C PHE A 602 -9.79 -25.42 3.90
N GLU A 603 -9.36 -24.55 4.82
CA GLU A 603 -8.17 -24.77 5.66
C GLU A 603 -8.23 -26.06 6.49
N THR A 604 -9.44 -26.49 6.87
CA THR A 604 -9.67 -27.70 7.67
C THR A 604 -10.07 -28.92 6.83
N LEU A 605 -10.39 -28.73 5.55
CA LEU A 605 -10.80 -29.80 4.66
C LEU A 605 -9.61 -30.72 4.33
N SER A 606 -9.84 -32.03 4.30
CA SER A 606 -8.78 -32.97 3.90
C SER A 606 -8.39 -32.74 2.43
N PRO A 607 -7.11 -32.92 2.05
CA PRO A 607 -6.72 -32.80 0.64
C PRO A 607 -7.49 -33.77 -0.26
N VAL A 608 -7.82 -34.98 0.19
CA VAL A 608 -8.55 -35.97 -0.60
C VAL A 608 -9.97 -35.49 -0.90
N ASP A 609 -10.68 -34.96 0.10
CA ASP A 609 -12.03 -34.42 -0.08
C ASP A 609 -12.02 -33.18 -0.98
N ALA A 610 -11.04 -32.29 -0.79
CA ALA A 610 -10.82 -31.13 -1.65
C ALA A 610 -10.65 -31.54 -3.13
N VAL A 611 -9.78 -32.52 -3.40
CA VAL A 611 -9.55 -33.04 -4.75
C VAL A 611 -10.83 -33.71 -5.29
N GLY A 612 -11.54 -34.48 -4.47
CA GLY A 612 -12.81 -35.11 -4.87
C GLY A 612 -13.85 -34.08 -5.32
N ARG A 613 -14.02 -33.00 -4.54
CA ARG A 613 -14.96 -31.92 -4.84
C ARG A 613 -14.63 -31.19 -6.14
N VAL A 614 -13.38 -30.75 -6.31
CA VAL A 614 -12.97 -30.04 -7.52
C VAL A 614 -13.04 -30.92 -8.77
N LEU A 615 -12.71 -32.22 -8.66
CA LEU A 615 -12.84 -33.15 -9.78
C LEU A 615 -14.31 -33.42 -10.13
N ASN A 616 -15.22 -33.41 -9.17
CA ASN A 616 -16.65 -33.52 -9.44
C ASN A 616 -17.18 -32.30 -10.21
N ILE A 617 -16.71 -31.10 -9.87
CA ILE A 617 -17.02 -29.87 -10.63
C ILE A 617 -16.50 -29.99 -12.07
N LEU A 618 -15.23 -30.35 -12.25
CA LEU A 618 -14.63 -30.51 -13.57
C LEU A 618 -15.37 -31.57 -14.40
N LYS A 619 -15.72 -32.72 -13.80
CA LYS A 619 -16.53 -33.75 -14.48
C LYS A 619 -17.91 -33.22 -14.86
N GLY A 620 -18.54 -32.44 -13.99
CA GLY A 620 -19.83 -31.78 -14.26
C GLY A 620 -19.76 -30.83 -15.46
N ILE A 621 -18.64 -30.13 -15.65
CA ILE A 621 -18.44 -29.20 -16.78
C ILE A 621 -18.11 -29.94 -18.09
N PHE A 622 -17.23 -30.93 -18.04
CA PHE A 622 -16.61 -31.49 -19.24
C PHE A 622 -17.25 -32.81 -19.72
N ALA A 623 -17.77 -33.65 -18.82
CA ALA A 623 -18.40 -34.91 -19.22
C ALA A 623 -19.65 -34.72 -20.11
N PRO A 624 -20.54 -33.73 -19.87
CA PRO A 624 -21.65 -33.44 -20.79
C PRO A 624 -21.23 -33.06 -22.20
N LYS A 625 -19.98 -32.59 -22.37
CA LYS A 625 -19.38 -32.25 -23.67
C LYS A 625 -18.70 -33.45 -24.35
N GLY A 626 -18.83 -34.65 -23.77
CA GLY A 626 -18.16 -35.86 -24.24
C GLY A 626 -16.67 -35.92 -23.90
N ILE A 627 -16.18 -35.04 -23.02
CA ILE A 627 -14.76 -34.96 -22.64
C ILE A 627 -14.55 -35.74 -21.34
N THR A 628 -13.66 -36.73 -21.37
CA THR A 628 -13.29 -37.49 -20.17
C THR A 628 -12.27 -36.72 -19.35
N VAL A 629 -12.61 -36.45 -18.08
CA VAL A 629 -11.70 -35.81 -17.11
C VAL A 629 -10.84 -36.88 -16.45
N PRO A 630 -9.52 -36.92 -16.69
CA PRO A 630 -8.62 -37.88 -16.07
C PRO A 630 -8.39 -37.54 -14.60
N ASN A 631 -7.86 -38.51 -13.84
CA ASN A 631 -7.32 -38.21 -12.53
C ASN A 631 -6.06 -37.36 -12.66
N PRO A 632 -5.82 -36.40 -11.75
CA PRO A 632 -4.60 -35.62 -11.74
C PRO A 632 -3.42 -36.52 -11.34
N VAL A 633 -2.30 -36.32 -12.01
CA VAL A 633 -1.00 -36.96 -11.74
C VAL A 633 -0.44 -36.49 -10.40
N GLN A 634 -0.59 -35.19 -10.12
CA GLN A 634 -0.16 -34.59 -8.86
C GLN A 634 -1.08 -33.43 -8.51
N VAL A 635 -1.36 -33.28 -7.21
CA VAL A 635 -2.16 -32.17 -6.68
C VAL A 635 -1.46 -31.50 -5.51
N VAL A 636 -1.56 -30.19 -5.43
CA VAL A 636 -1.11 -29.40 -4.27
C VAL A 636 -2.22 -28.43 -3.86
N CYS A 637 -2.69 -28.57 -2.62
CA CYS A 637 -3.60 -27.63 -1.98
C CYS A 637 -2.81 -26.67 -1.09
N THR A 638 -3.04 -25.37 -1.21
CA THR A 638 -2.45 -24.39 -0.30
C THR A 638 -3.26 -24.27 0.99
N ARG A 639 -2.57 -23.81 2.04
CA ARG A 639 -3.08 -23.61 3.40
C ARG A 639 -2.42 -22.36 3.99
N TRP A 640 -2.66 -21.20 3.37
CA TRP A 640 -1.96 -19.96 3.72
C TRP A 640 -2.31 -19.46 5.12
N GLY A 641 -3.51 -19.74 5.63
CA GLY A 641 -3.93 -19.40 6.99
C GLY A 641 -3.19 -20.21 8.06
N ASN A 642 -2.97 -21.50 7.80
CA ASN A 642 -2.22 -22.39 8.69
C ASN A 642 -0.69 -22.29 8.52
N ASP A 643 -0.21 -21.57 7.50
CA ASP A 643 1.22 -21.36 7.32
C ASP A 643 1.77 -20.39 8.38
N ARG A 644 2.56 -20.92 9.33
CA ARG A 644 3.13 -20.15 10.46
C ARG A 644 3.99 -18.94 10.07
N PHE A 645 4.45 -18.87 8.83
CA PHE A 645 5.26 -17.76 8.33
C PHE A 645 4.45 -16.79 7.45
N SER A 646 3.11 -16.91 7.46
CA SER A 646 2.20 -16.04 6.71
C SER A 646 0.98 -15.69 7.56
N HIS A 647 0.29 -16.69 8.10
CA HIS A 647 -1.00 -16.58 8.80
C HIS A 647 -2.12 -15.94 7.95
N GLY A 648 -2.09 -16.18 6.64
CA GLY A 648 -3.00 -15.57 5.66
C GLY A 648 -2.33 -15.32 4.32
N SER A 649 -3.06 -14.71 3.39
CA SER A 649 -2.61 -14.41 2.03
C SER A 649 -2.04 -12.99 1.91
N TYR A 650 -2.83 -11.94 2.11
CA TYR A 650 -2.43 -10.53 1.96
C TYR A 650 -3.40 -9.58 2.67
N SER A 651 -2.99 -8.33 2.89
CA SER A 651 -3.81 -7.37 3.62
C SER A 651 -5.00 -6.86 2.82
N TYR A 652 -6.00 -6.35 3.52
CA TYR A 652 -7.13 -5.60 2.96
C TYR A 652 -7.51 -4.46 3.91
N VAL A 653 -8.26 -3.48 3.43
CA VAL A 653 -8.79 -2.41 4.29
C VAL A 653 -10.09 -2.89 4.92
N SER A 654 -10.01 -3.26 6.20
CA SER A 654 -11.19 -3.68 6.95
C SER A 654 -12.00 -2.49 7.43
N ILE A 655 -13.22 -2.74 7.89
CA ILE A 655 -14.05 -1.73 8.56
C ILE A 655 -13.26 -1.06 9.68
N GLY A 656 -13.28 0.27 9.71
CA GLY A 656 -12.58 1.09 10.70
C GLY A 656 -11.07 1.23 10.48
N ALA A 657 -10.51 0.60 9.44
CA ALA A 657 -9.15 0.85 8.96
C ALA A 657 -9.18 1.82 7.77
N SER A 658 -8.03 2.39 7.43
CA SER A 658 -7.90 3.22 6.23
C SER A 658 -6.55 3.02 5.53
N GLY A 659 -6.37 3.70 4.40
CA GLY A 659 -5.07 3.78 3.73
C GLY A 659 -3.95 4.29 4.64
N ASP A 660 -4.25 5.12 5.64
CA ASP A 660 -3.27 5.71 6.55
C ASP A 660 -2.64 4.65 7.49
N ASP A 661 -3.35 3.56 7.79
CA ASP A 661 -2.78 2.48 8.59
C ASP A 661 -1.60 1.78 7.88
N TYR A 662 -1.59 1.75 6.54
CA TYR A 662 -0.42 1.27 5.77
C TYR A 662 0.79 2.19 5.96
N ASP A 663 0.56 3.52 5.96
CA ASP A 663 1.61 4.52 6.17
C ASP A 663 2.16 4.42 7.60
N VAL A 664 1.27 4.35 8.61
CA VAL A 664 1.65 4.12 10.02
C VAL A 664 2.44 2.82 10.18
N LEU A 665 2.06 1.75 9.49
CA LEU A 665 2.78 0.49 9.54
C LEU A 665 4.17 0.57 8.87
N ALA A 666 4.36 1.43 7.87
CA ALA A 666 5.65 1.67 7.22
C ALA A 666 6.64 2.46 8.09
N GLU A 667 6.17 3.29 9.03
CA GLU A 667 7.03 4.17 9.83
C GLU A 667 8.15 3.41 10.58
N SER A 668 9.37 3.94 10.56
CA SER A 668 10.47 3.37 11.36
C SER A 668 10.30 3.66 12.85
N VAL A 669 10.81 2.77 13.72
CA VAL A 669 10.79 2.96 15.18
C VAL A 669 12.19 2.95 15.79
N GLY A 670 12.28 3.43 17.03
CA GLY A 670 13.55 3.50 17.77
C GLY A 670 14.54 4.49 17.15
N ASP A 671 14.07 5.63 16.65
CA ASP A 671 14.90 6.63 15.96
C ASP A 671 15.60 6.06 14.70
N GLY A 672 14.84 5.34 13.87
CA GLY A 672 15.37 4.73 12.66
C GLY A 672 16.30 3.54 12.94
N ARG A 673 15.97 2.72 13.95
CA ARG A 673 16.67 1.45 14.23
C ARG A 673 15.94 0.25 13.64
N VAL A 674 14.60 0.29 13.64
CA VAL A 674 13.75 -0.76 13.10
C VAL A 674 12.89 -0.17 11.99
N PHE A 675 13.00 -0.72 10.79
CA PHE A 675 12.24 -0.33 9.60
C PHE A 675 11.26 -1.43 9.22
N PHE A 676 10.21 -1.08 8.46
CA PHE A 676 9.18 -2.02 8.04
C PHE A 676 8.95 -1.93 6.52
N ALA A 677 9.07 -3.07 5.85
CA ALA A 677 8.70 -3.21 4.44
C ALA A 677 7.79 -4.44 4.26
N GLY A 678 7.20 -4.56 3.08
CA GLY A 678 6.21 -5.59 2.76
C GLY A 678 4.99 -4.97 2.10
N GLU A 679 4.16 -5.82 1.48
CA GLU A 679 2.93 -5.36 0.82
C GLU A 679 2.01 -4.59 1.78
N ALA A 680 1.93 -5.01 3.05
CA ALA A 680 1.15 -4.33 4.08
C ALA A 680 1.79 -3.02 4.59
N THR A 681 2.80 -2.48 3.92
CA THR A 681 3.41 -1.19 4.23
C THR A 681 3.33 -0.22 3.04
N ASN A 682 2.59 -0.57 1.99
CA ASN A 682 2.51 0.22 0.77
C ASN A 682 1.05 0.60 0.48
N LYS A 683 0.65 1.80 0.91
CA LYS A 683 -0.71 2.31 0.72
C LYS A 683 -1.18 2.32 -0.73
N ARG A 684 -0.29 2.63 -1.68
CA ARG A 684 -0.65 2.75 -3.09
C ARG A 684 -0.72 1.42 -3.82
N TYR A 685 -0.03 0.41 -3.30
CA TYR A 685 0.10 -0.90 -3.93
C TYR A 685 0.02 -2.03 -2.88
N PRO A 686 -0.99 -2.06 -1.99
CA PRO A 686 -1.10 -3.11 -0.99
C PRO A 686 -1.35 -4.46 -1.66
N ALA A 687 -1.24 -5.57 -0.92
CA ALA A 687 -1.55 -6.91 -1.40
C ALA A 687 -0.81 -7.44 -2.64
N THR A 688 0.13 -6.67 -3.22
CA THR A 688 0.74 -7.00 -4.52
C THR A 688 2.22 -7.37 -4.40
N MET A 689 2.70 -8.12 -5.39
CA MET A 689 4.14 -8.44 -5.51
C MET A 689 4.98 -7.17 -5.76
N HIS A 690 4.47 -6.25 -6.58
CA HIS A 690 5.18 -5.03 -6.93
C HIS A 690 5.17 -4.02 -5.78
N GLY A 691 4.09 -3.93 -5.00
CA GLY A 691 4.06 -3.14 -3.78
C GLY A 691 5.05 -3.61 -2.73
N ALA A 692 5.18 -4.93 -2.53
CA ALA A 692 6.23 -5.50 -1.70
C ALA A 692 7.63 -5.12 -2.23
N PHE A 693 7.90 -5.28 -3.53
CA PHE A 693 9.17 -4.90 -4.13
C PHE A 693 9.51 -3.41 -3.92
N LEU A 694 8.55 -2.52 -4.20
CA LEU A 694 8.70 -1.07 -4.05
C LEU A 694 8.93 -0.66 -2.59
N SER A 695 8.23 -1.29 -1.64
CA SER A 695 8.45 -1.03 -0.20
C SER A 695 9.88 -1.40 0.24
N GLY A 696 10.48 -2.42 -0.36
CA GLY A 696 11.88 -2.78 -0.10
C GLY A 696 12.86 -1.71 -0.59
N LEU A 697 12.63 -1.17 -1.80
CA LEU A 697 13.43 -0.06 -2.33
C LEU A 697 13.27 1.21 -1.49
N ARG A 698 12.04 1.52 -1.07
CA ARG A 698 11.73 2.64 -0.17
C ARG A 698 12.51 2.55 1.13
N GLU A 699 12.47 1.40 1.81
CA GLU A 699 13.18 1.24 3.08
C GLU A 699 14.69 1.25 2.92
N ALA A 700 15.24 0.76 1.80
CA ALA A 700 16.67 0.90 1.53
C ALA A 700 17.10 2.38 1.45
N ALA A 701 16.28 3.23 0.84
CA ALA A 701 16.52 4.68 0.77
C ALA A 701 16.37 5.36 2.14
N ASN A 702 15.37 4.97 2.93
CA ASN A 702 15.16 5.47 4.29
C ASN A 702 16.34 5.11 5.21
N ILE A 703 16.82 3.86 5.13
CA ILE A 703 18.00 3.39 5.87
C ILE A 703 19.24 4.21 5.48
N LEU A 704 19.46 4.46 4.18
CA LEU A 704 20.55 5.31 3.72
C LEU A 704 20.45 6.73 4.29
N ARG A 705 19.24 7.32 4.28
CA ARG A 705 18.99 8.66 4.81
C ARG A 705 19.32 8.74 6.30
N VAL A 706 18.90 7.76 7.09
CA VAL A 706 19.20 7.67 8.53
C VAL A 706 20.70 7.46 8.77
N ALA A 707 21.34 6.56 8.02
CA ALA A 707 22.78 6.31 8.14
C ALA A 707 23.61 7.57 7.85
N ASN A 708 23.25 8.33 6.82
CA ASN A 708 23.91 9.59 6.48
C ASN A 708 23.71 10.64 7.59
N ARG A 709 22.50 10.76 8.15
CA ARG A 709 22.23 11.67 9.29
C ARG A 709 23.07 11.32 10.51
N ARG A 710 23.21 10.04 10.83
CA ARG A 710 24.05 9.55 11.94
C ARG A 710 25.55 9.75 11.71
N SER A 711 26.00 9.68 10.46
CA SER A 711 27.42 9.87 10.09
C SER A 711 27.87 11.33 10.16
N VAL A 712 26.95 12.30 10.11
CA VAL A 712 27.25 13.74 10.14
C VAL A 712 27.43 14.26 11.58
N VAL A 713 27.02 13.50 12.59
CA VAL A 713 27.28 13.83 14.01
C VAL A 713 28.68 13.32 14.38
N PRO A 714 29.68 14.19 14.65
CA PRO A 714 31.00 13.73 15.05
C PRO A 714 30.93 13.07 16.43
N PRO A 715 31.68 11.97 16.68
CA PRO A 715 31.91 11.51 18.03
C PRO A 715 32.89 12.47 18.71
N GLU A 716 32.40 13.55 19.32
CA GLU A 716 33.24 14.37 20.19
C GLU A 716 33.50 13.63 21.51
N LYS A 717 34.69 13.02 21.56
CA LYS A 717 35.54 12.82 22.74
C LYS A 717 34.83 12.45 24.05
N MET A 718 34.48 11.18 24.20
CA MET A 718 34.51 10.54 25.53
C MET A 718 35.96 10.11 25.82
N GLU A 719 36.78 11.03 26.32
CA GLU A 719 38.01 10.67 27.04
C GLU A 719 37.85 10.97 28.54
N ASN A 720 37.87 9.89 29.32
CA ASN A 720 38.37 9.79 30.68
C ASN A 720 37.83 10.76 31.76
N VAL A 721 36.71 10.40 32.39
CA VAL A 721 36.56 10.60 33.86
C VAL A 721 35.86 9.37 34.45
N ALA A 722 36.49 8.78 35.47
CA ALA A 722 36.00 7.63 36.24
C ALA A 722 34.65 7.92 36.95
N PRO A 723 33.88 6.88 37.34
CA PRO A 723 32.46 7.01 37.60
C PRO A 723 32.22 7.66 38.97
N LYS A 724 31.51 8.80 38.97
CA LYS A 724 30.78 9.25 40.14
C LYS A 724 29.29 8.95 39.93
N LYS A 725 28.73 8.29 40.94
CA LYS A 725 27.29 8.09 41.14
C LYS A 725 26.56 9.43 41.04
N GLU A 726 25.48 9.47 40.27
CA GLU A 726 24.26 10.27 40.48
C GLU A 726 23.35 10.01 39.25
N GLU A 727 22.23 9.34 39.47
CA GLU A 727 20.89 9.96 39.49
C GLU A 727 20.40 10.36 38.09
N SER A 728 19.32 9.67 37.71
CA SER A 728 18.47 9.88 36.54
C SER A 728 18.27 11.35 36.20
N ARG A 729 18.77 11.78 35.04
CA ARG A 729 18.28 12.96 34.34
C ARG A 729 17.60 12.55 33.05
N GLU A 730 16.28 12.69 33.07
CA GLU A 730 15.41 12.76 31.92
C GLU A 730 15.91 13.90 31.00
N GLU A 731 16.17 13.60 29.73
CA GLU A 731 16.34 14.63 28.70
C GLU A 731 14.97 15.27 28.41
N CYS A 732 14.59 16.26 29.22
CA CYS A 732 13.47 17.18 28.98
C CYS A 732 14.01 18.64 29.01
N ASP A 733 13.46 19.50 28.16
CA ASP A 733 13.36 20.98 28.35
C ASP A 733 14.52 21.96 28.03
N ASP A 734 15.40 21.69 27.07
CA ASP A 734 16.45 22.68 26.76
C ASP A 734 15.97 23.90 25.91
N LEU A 735 14.71 23.93 25.44
CA LEU A 735 14.11 25.12 24.78
C LEU A 735 13.21 25.93 25.72
N ASP A 736 12.52 25.28 26.67
CA ASP A 736 11.65 25.99 27.62
C ASP A 736 12.46 26.90 28.54
N VAL A 737 13.69 26.51 28.87
CA VAL A 737 14.65 27.38 29.57
C VAL A 737 14.89 28.70 28.83
N LEU A 738 15.01 28.69 27.49
CA LEU A 738 15.23 29.92 26.73
C LEU A 738 14.03 30.86 26.79
N PHE A 739 12.83 30.31 26.81
CA PHE A 739 11.60 31.09 26.86
C PHE A 739 11.13 31.41 28.29
N ASN A 740 11.90 31.07 29.33
CA ASN A 740 11.69 31.63 30.67
C ASN A 740 11.98 33.14 30.71
N THR A 741 12.82 33.64 29.81
CA THR A 741 13.14 35.07 29.66
C THR A 741 12.96 35.53 28.20
N PRO A 742 11.73 35.58 27.66
CA PRO A 742 11.51 35.98 26.28
C PRO A 742 11.88 37.45 26.04
N ASP A 743 12.33 37.79 24.84
CA ASP A 743 12.63 39.18 24.47
C ASP A 743 11.36 40.03 24.32
N LEU A 744 10.23 39.38 24.03
CA LEU A 744 8.91 40.00 24.00
C LEU A 744 7.83 38.98 24.38
N LEU A 745 6.85 39.39 25.19
CA LEU A 745 5.72 38.58 25.63
C LEU A 745 4.41 39.37 25.47
N PHE A 746 3.40 38.76 24.83
CA PHE A 746 2.05 39.34 24.71
C PHE A 746 1.00 38.23 24.57
N GLY A 747 0.02 38.22 25.49
CA GLY A 747 -0.95 37.13 25.57
C GLY A 747 -0.26 35.76 25.74
N SER A 748 -0.68 34.78 24.95
CA SER A 748 -0.07 33.45 24.87
C SER A 748 1.20 33.36 24.00
N PHE A 749 1.71 34.49 23.48
CA PHE A 749 2.86 34.56 22.58
C PHE A 749 4.13 35.01 23.30
N ALA A 750 5.21 34.27 23.10
CA ALA A 750 6.56 34.60 23.57
C ALA A 750 7.54 34.61 22.38
N VAL A 751 8.47 35.56 22.34
CA VAL A 751 9.39 35.75 21.21
C VAL A 751 10.84 35.80 21.68
N LEU A 752 11.73 35.19 20.89
CA LEU A 752 13.17 35.34 20.98
C LEU A 752 13.70 35.87 19.65
N TYR A 753 14.38 37.01 19.66
CA TYR A 753 14.96 37.62 18.46
C TYR A 753 16.31 37.00 18.11
N ASP A 754 16.67 37.00 16.82
CA ASP A 754 18.03 36.65 16.40
C ASP A 754 19.04 37.68 16.95
N PRO A 755 20.00 37.26 17.80
CA PRO A 755 20.98 38.18 18.36
C PRO A 755 22.02 38.65 17.33
N ARG A 756 22.08 38.05 16.13
CA ARG A 756 23.04 38.41 15.07
C ARG A 756 22.66 39.69 14.33
N SER A 757 21.39 40.11 14.37
CA SER A 757 20.93 41.28 13.63
C SER A 757 19.72 41.95 14.28
N GLY A 758 19.75 43.29 14.36
CA GLY A 758 18.61 44.10 14.79
C GLY A 758 17.66 44.49 13.67
N ASP A 759 17.89 44.00 12.44
CA ASP A 759 17.09 44.36 11.26
C ASP A 759 15.63 43.93 11.41
N LEU A 760 14.71 44.71 10.84
CA LEU A 760 13.27 44.43 10.82
C LEU A 760 12.93 43.17 10.01
N ASP A 761 13.77 42.79 9.07
CA ASP A 761 13.65 41.54 8.31
C ASP A 761 14.35 40.34 8.96
N SER A 762 15.03 40.54 10.11
CA SER A 762 15.66 39.43 10.86
C SER A 762 14.61 38.44 11.38
N SER A 763 14.96 37.15 11.38
CA SER A 763 14.06 36.11 11.88
C SER A 763 13.99 36.12 13.41
N ALA A 764 12.82 35.83 13.95
CA ALA A 764 12.57 35.63 15.37
C ALA A 764 11.90 34.27 15.58
N LEU A 765 12.21 33.65 16.71
CA LEU A 765 11.56 32.42 17.14
C LEU A 765 10.34 32.78 17.99
N LEU A 766 9.16 32.40 17.52
CA LEU A 766 7.88 32.59 18.19
C LEU A 766 7.46 31.30 18.89
N ARG A 767 7.01 31.37 20.14
CA ARG A 767 6.32 30.30 20.89
C ARG A 767 4.90 30.75 21.20
N VAL A 768 3.93 29.87 20.99
CA VAL A 768 2.50 30.09 21.26
C VAL A 768 1.99 29.00 22.19
N GLY A 769 1.47 29.39 23.34
CA GLY A 769 0.85 28.47 24.30
C GLY A 769 -0.64 28.27 24.04
N PHE A 770 -1.11 27.04 24.11
CA PHE A 770 -2.53 26.69 24.06
C PHE A 770 -2.94 26.02 25.38
N GLY A 771 -3.95 26.55 26.08
CA GLY A 771 -4.46 26.01 27.33
C GLY A 771 -5.80 26.62 27.75
N GLY A 772 -6.78 25.78 28.10
CA GLY A 772 -8.10 26.16 28.63
C GLY A 772 -8.07 26.44 30.13
N GLU A 773 -9.15 27.02 30.67
CA GLU A 773 -9.32 27.56 32.04
C GLU A 773 -9.22 26.56 33.22
N GLN A 774 -8.59 25.39 33.08
CA GLN A 774 -8.30 24.52 34.22
C GLN A 774 -6.80 24.22 34.33
N LEU A 775 -6.16 24.90 35.28
CA LEU A 775 -4.81 24.60 35.74
C LEU A 775 -4.75 23.15 36.26
N LEU A 776 -3.97 22.30 35.57
CA LEU A 776 -3.11 21.23 36.13
C LEU A 776 -2.58 20.21 35.08
N SER A 777 -2.66 20.47 33.77
CA SER A 777 -1.95 19.66 32.77
C SER A 777 -1.25 20.49 31.70
N LYS A 778 -0.09 20.00 31.27
CA LYS A 778 0.96 20.64 30.47
C LYS A 778 0.42 21.47 29.29
N SER A 779 0.78 22.75 29.26
CA SER A 779 0.50 23.68 28.17
C SER A 779 1.08 23.14 26.85
N LEU A 780 0.26 23.01 25.80
CA LEU A 780 0.78 22.68 24.47
C LEU A 780 1.46 23.92 23.89
N PHE A 781 2.76 23.84 23.63
CA PHE A 781 3.50 24.90 22.95
C PHE A 781 3.77 24.55 21.49
N LEU A 782 3.40 25.47 20.59
CA LEU A 782 3.80 25.42 19.19
C LEU A 782 4.74 26.58 18.88
N TYR A 783 5.59 26.39 17.88
CA TYR A 783 6.66 27.31 17.53
C TYR A 783 6.61 27.71 16.06
N GLY A 784 7.10 28.90 15.73
CA GLY A 784 7.20 29.36 14.34
C GLY A 784 8.36 30.32 14.16
N LEU A 785 8.84 30.44 12.92
CA LEU A 785 9.79 31.48 12.53
C LEU A 785 9.02 32.64 11.92
N ILE A 786 9.31 33.86 12.37
CA ILE A 786 8.61 35.06 11.96
C ILE A 786 9.59 36.24 11.85
N PRO A 787 9.50 37.08 10.80
CA PRO A 787 10.31 38.30 10.73
C PRO A 787 9.98 39.29 11.86
N ARG A 788 10.99 39.99 12.37
CA ARG A 788 10.86 40.95 13.48
C ARG A 788 9.80 42.02 13.25
N LYS A 789 9.65 42.54 12.02
CA LYS A 789 8.57 43.50 11.67
C LYS A 789 7.17 42.94 11.91
N HIS A 790 6.94 41.68 11.53
CA HIS A 790 5.64 41.03 11.70
C HIS A 790 5.38 40.72 13.18
N VAL A 791 6.43 40.51 14.00
CA VAL A 791 6.27 40.40 15.45
C VAL A 791 5.73 41.70 16.05
N MET A 792 6.25 42.85 15.62
CA MET A 792 5.79 44.16 16.10
C MET A 792 4.32 44.38 15.71
N GLU A 793 3.97 44.16 14.44
CA GLU A 793 2.58 44.23 13.97
C GLU A 793 1.66 43.26 14.73
N LEU A 794 2.13 42.03 15.00
CA LEU A 794 1.35 41.04 15.73
C LEU A 794 1.10 41.43 17.20
N SER A 795 2.04 42.13 17.82
CA SER A 795 1.92 42.59 19.22
C SER A 795 0.84 43.66 19.39
N GLU A 796 0.53 44.43 18.33
CA GLU A 796 -0.51 45.45 18.30
C GLU A 796 -1.92 44.89 18.04
N VAL A 797 -2.03 43.64 17.56
CA VAL A 797 -3.33 42.99 17.33
C VAL A 797 -3.97 42.63 18.66
N GLU A 798 -5.21 43.06 18.91
CA GLU A 798 -5.95 42.70 20.12
C GLU A 798 -6.55 41.27 20.05
N GLY A 799 -6.28 40.48 21.09
CA GLY A 799 -6.84 39.14 21.32
C GLY A 799 -6.07 38.01 20.66
N ASP A 800 -5.79 36.95 21.42
CA ASP A 800 -4.95 35.82 20.96
C ASP A 800 -5.57 35.06 19.77
N GLY A 801 -6.89 34.90 19.74
CA GLY A 801 -7.58 34.29 18.60
C GLY A 801 -7.40 35.08 17.30
N ASN A 802 -7.36 36.42 17.37
CA ASN A 802 -7.08 37.27 16.22
C ASN A 802 -5.60 37.20 15.83
N ARG A 803 -4.67 37.14 16.80
CA ARG A 803 -3.23 36.96 16.55
C ARG A 803 -2.93 35.65 15.82
N VAL A 804 -3.49 34.52 16.27
CA VAL A 804 -3.35 33.22 15.57
C VAL A 804 -3.90 33.30 14.15
N ARG A 805 -5.04 33.99 13.95
CA ARG A 805 -5.63 34.17 12.62
C ARG A 805 -4.72 35.02 11.71
N THR A 806 -4.18 36.13 12.21
CA THR A 806 -3.26 37.01 11.48
C THR A 806 -1.97 36.29 11.10
N LEU A 807 -1.40 35.49 12.01
CA LEU A 807 -0.23 34.66 11.74
C LEU A 807 -0.41 33.74 10.53
N ASN A 808 -1.53 33.01 10.49
CA ASN A 808 -1.79 32.02 9.45
C ASN A 808 -2.25 32.69 8.13
N GLN A 809 -3.17 33.66 8.21
CA GLN A 809 -3.84 34.23 7.03
C GLN A 809 -3.08 35.40 6.40
N SER A 810 -2.44 36.25 7.20
CA SER A 810 -1.76 37.47 6.73
C SER A 810 -0.26 37.26 6.59
N PHE A 811 0.38 36.59 7.56
CA PHE A 811 1.84 36.42 7.57
C PHE A 811 2.31 35.06 7.01
N GLY A 812 1.41 34.10 6.80
CA GLY A 812 1.73 32.78 6.26
C GLY A 812 2.63 31.93 7.17
N VAL A 813 2.70 32.25 8.46
CA VAL A 813 3.54 31.55 9.45
C VAL A 813 2.81 30.29 9.91
N ARG A 814 3.45 29.12 9.72
CA ARG A 814 2.95 27.85 10.27
C ARG A 814 3.52 27.62 11.66
N LEU A 815 2.64 27.29 12.61
CA LEU A 815 3.01 26.86 13.95
C LEU A 815 3.26 25.35 13.94
N LEU A 816 4.39 24.92 14.48
CA LEU A 816 4.92 23.55 14.41
C LEU A 816 5.31 23.07 15.81
N GLY A 817 5.30 21.76 16.03
CA GLY A 817 5.88 21.19 17.25
C GLY A 817 7.40 21.41 17.29
N ARG A 818 8.00 21.41 18.50
CA ARG A 818 9.44 21.65 18.73
C ARG A 818 10.35 20.93 17.74
N LYS A 819 10.09 19.65 17.45
CA LYS A 819 10.94 18.79 16.59
C LYS A 819 10.86 19.12 15.09
N ASN A 820 9.94 20.00 14.69
CA ASN A 820 9.62 20.29 13.28
C ASN A 820 10.08 21.68 12.81
N LEU A 821 10.87 22.41 13.61
CA LEU A 821 11.33 23.78 13.31
C LEU A 821 12.34 23.89 12.15
N GLY A 822 12.88 22.75 11.66
CA GLY A 822 13.83 22.68 10.55
C GLY A 822 15.18 23.33 10.85
N ASN A 823 16.11 23.27 9.89
CA ASN A 823 17.50 23.73 10.08
C ASN A 823 17.61 25.23 10.39
N ALA A 824 16.73 26.06 9.82
CA ALA A 824 16.70 27.49 10.10
C ALA A 824 16.32 27.78 11.57
N GLY A 825 15.36 27.02 12.10
CA GLY A 825 14.92 27.12 13.50
C GLY A 825 15.98 26.61 14.47
N GLU A 826 16.59 25.45 14.19
CA GLU A 826 17.69 24.93 15.03
C GLU A 826 18.91 25.85 15.02
N SER A 827 19.26 26.42 13.86
CA SER A 827 20.37 27.38 13.76
C SER A 827 20.11 28.63 14.60
N LEU A 828 18.88 29.15 14.56
CA LEU A 828 18.47 30.30 15.37
C LEU A 828 18.49 29.98 16.87
N ILE A 829 17.98 28.80 17.27
CA ILE A 829 18.01 28.33 18.66
C ILE A 829 19.46 28.19 19.16
N ALA A 830 20.34 27.54 18.40
CA ALA A 830 21.73 27.38 18.76
C ALA A 830 22.44 28.74 18.92
N CYS A 831 22.12 29.70 18.04
CA CYS A 831 22.64 31.05 18.13
C CYS A 831 22.17 31.77 19.41
N ILE A 832 20.86 31.76 19.69
CA ILE A 832 20.29 32.34 20.91
C ILE A 832 20.89 31.70 22.16
N LYS A 833 21.05 30.37 22.19
CA LYS A 833 21.71 29.63 23.28
C LYS A 833 23.14 30.10 23.48
N SER A 834 23.94 30.20 22.42
CA SER A 834 25.34 30.61 22.51
C SER A 834 25.51 32.01 23.10
N VAL A 835 24.63 32.96 22.75
CA VAL A 835 24.70 34.33 23.27
C VAL A 835 24.23 34.39 24.72
N ARG A 836 23.12 33.73 25.06
CA ARG A 836 22.56 33.76 26.42
C ARG A 836 23.38 32.96 27.43
N MET A 837 24.08 31.90 27.01
CA MET A 837 25.02 31.17 27.88
C MET A 837 26.33 31.94 28.10
N ASN A 838 26.82 32.70 27.10
CA ASN A 838 28.01 33.56 27.28
C ASN A 838 27.76 34.75 28.22
N VAL A 839 26.51 35.21 28.37
CA VAL A 839 26.15 36.25 29.34
C VAL A 839 26.19 35.73 30.77
N ASN A 840 25.86 34.44 31.00
CA ASN A 840 25.93 33.82 32.33
C ASN A 840 27.36 33.52 32.81
N LEU A 841 28.33 33.32 31.90
CA LEU A 841 29.74 33.11 32.25
C LEU A 841 30.49 34.42 32.58
N ASN A 842 30.03 35.56 32.06
CA ASN A 842 30.62 36.88 32.33
C ASN A 842 29.93 37.63 33.49
N GLY A 843 28.85 37.08 34.06
CA GLY A 843 28.11 37.65 35.19
C GLY A 843 28.61 37.23 36.58
N GLU A 844 29.57 36.30 36.67
CA GLU A 844 30.22 35.92 37.95
C GLU A 844 31.59 36.58 38.15
N THR A 845 31.96 37.53 37.29
CA THR A 845 33.09 38.45 37.51
C THR A 845 32.69 39.88 37.15
N ALA A 846 31.79 40.46 37.96
CA ALA A 846 31.62 41.91 38.13
C ALA A 846 31.00 42.20 39.49
#